data_AF-A0A7M7T9P1-F1
#
_entry.id   AF-A0A7M7T9P1-F1
#
_cell.length_a   1.000
_cell.length_b   1.000
_cell.length_c   1.000
_cell.angle_alpha   90.00
_cell.angle_beta   90.00
_cell.angle_gamma   90.00
#
_symmetry.space_group_name_H-M   'P 1'
#
loop_
_entity.id
_entity.type
_entity.pdbx_description
1 polymer ?
#
loop_
_entity_poly.entity_id
_entity_poly.type
_entity_poly.pdbx_seq_one_letter_code
_entity_poly.pdbx_strand_id
1 'polypeptide(L)'
;MDVLPLWLLLPIMMILILMAPQPTQALATRSKLNPRVVQTRYGKIQGLVLSFENTRHLKPIDVYLGVPYATPPTGGNRFSPTRALSPWDGNKLAEKLGPVCPQKLPDISDEKEALDRMPRGRLEYLKRILPHLRNQSEDCLYLNIYAPAMGMSEGGRKHPVLVFIHGESYEWGSGNTYDGSVLASYTDQIVITLNYRLGVLGFLNANVSPHTKARVANYGLMDQIAALHWVQQNIEYFGGDPSNVTLMGQGTGAACVNFLAISPTVMPGLFKRAILLSGSALSSWAVVEEPVSYALKLAEAVNCSVPKDLLKDHELLVDCLRESSLEALLRADVRPPTFLSAFGPSVDGVVIKPDFQKDLLSYLGPEFQGFGILPKKAEHGEAITSNNKYDLLFGVTTSEALWRFAERDVEKGFEGERRDRIIRTYVRNAYMYHLTEIFYTIVNEYTDWERTVQHPMNTRDACVQALSDAQFVAPLVQTGDLFTLRHTKRPNGMHVPLPVHDADKEPLPKTYFYVFDYQMKDGDYPQRMGSVHGEELPFVFGAPLVDGFGHFPRNYTKAETQLSESIIQYFANFVRTGNPNAAENHGKADAVMPISREKSRFRSLTWDQYDPVHQKYLEIGMKPKMKNHYRAHQLSVWLRLVPELHRAGMEDVEPRHNLFRGYADPNLYDGFVRPDPLSRIVSPSNDLDSQRRGAGSAAKNATTELPTTTDYSLTTCVSLIQSTNIQNIHNASTDTLASLDAAGYATYSTALSVTIAIGCSLLILNVLIFAGVYYQRDKTRLEVKSLQQQQMMNQQCGPRGFNDLKQPPPPPPPHTHFPGGGQVIVDVENEMIRRNVMKTAPPSETNILLQQTQVTHTLPHPHHYQKQHHTQHSTLPRGSVLPDISTQQSQIQKETLWALSV
;
A
#
# COMPACT_ATOMS: atom_id res chain seq x y z
N MET A 1 10.77 -68.09 -26.23
CA MET A 1 11.03 -66.93 -25.35
C MET A 1 11.55 -65.84 -26.24
N ASP A 2 10.69 -64.87 -26.49
CA ASP A 2 10.47 -64.47 -27.87
C ASP A 2 11.00 -63.08 -28.12
N VAL A 3 11.77 -62.94 -29.20
CA VAL A 3 12.42 -61.69 -29.58
C VAL A 3 11.34 -60.71 -30.01
N LEU A 4 11.12 -59.68 -29.20
CA LEU A 4 10.07 -58.69 -29.45
C LEU A 4 10.33 -57.99 -30.80
N PRO A 5 9.39 -58.00 -31.76
CA PRO A 5 9.71 -57.65 -33.14
C PRO A 5 10.16 -56.19 -33.32
N LEU A 6 11.34 -55.97 -33.93
CA LEU A 6 12.05 -54.68 -33.92
C LEU A 6 11.21 -53.48 -34.42
N TRP A 7 10.33 -53.70 -35.40
CA TRP A 7 9.38 -52.72 -35.95
C TRP A 7 8.34 -52.20 -34.93
N LEU A 8 8.13 -52.86 -33.78
CA LEU A 8 7.30 -52.32 -32.68
C LEU A 8 8.07 -51.34 -31.78
N LEU A 9 9.40 -51.38 -31.74
CA LEU A 9 10.20 -50.46 -30.94
C LEU A 9 10.22 -49.04 -31.54
N LEU A 10 10.15 -48.91 -32.86
CA LEU A 10 10.12 -47.61 -33.55
C LEU A 10 8.93 -46.71 -33.14
N PRO A 11 7.66 -47.14 -33.20
CA PRO A 11 6.54 -46.32 -32.74
C PRO A 11 6.56 -46.09 -31.22
N ILE A 12 7.02 -47.06 -30.42
CA ILE A 12 7.14 -46.89 -28.96
C ILE A 12 8.22 -45.83 -28.63
N MET A 13 9.36 -45.85 -29.32
CA MET A 13 10.42 -44.85 -29.18
C MET A 13 9.97 -43.47 -29.70
N MET A 14 9.20 -43.42 -30.80
CA MET A 14 8.65 -42.16 -31.30
C MET A 14 7.60 -41.58 -30.34
N ILE A 15 6.77 -42.42 -29.71
CA ILE A 15 5.85 -42.02 -28.64
C ILE A 15 6.64 -41.56 -27.41
N LEU A 16 7.73 -42.23 -27.02
CA LEU A 16 8.61 -41.78 -25.94
C LEU A 16 9.30 -40.44 -26.24
N ILE A 17 9.58 -40.13 -27.51
CA ILE A 17 10.13 -38.83 -27.94
C ILE A 17 9.02 -37.74 -27.98
N LEU A 18 7.77 -38.10 -28.28
CA LEU A 18 6.61 -37.20 -28.22
C LEU A 18 6.07 -36.98 -26.79
N MET A 19 6.31 -37.93 -25.89
CA MET A 19 6.00 -37.87 -24.46
C MET A 19 7.17 -37.35 -23.61
N ALA A 20 8.37 -37.29 -24.17
CA ALA A 20 9.48 -36.58 -23.55
C ALA A 20 9.09 -35.10 -23.40
N PRO A 21 9.29 -34.48 -22.22
CA PRO A 21 9.05 -33.06 -22.08
C PRO A 21 9.93 -32.31 -23.07
N GLN A 22 9.31 -31.45 -23.90
CA GLN A 22 10.02 -30.53 -24.78
C GLN A 22 11.12 -29.83 -23.96
N PRO A 23 12.37 -29.76 -24.45
CA PRO A 23 13.45 -29.13 -23.71
C PRO A 23 13.04 -27.69 -23.40
N THR A 24 12.91 -27.39 -22.11
CA THR A 24 12.34 -26.11 -21.67
C THR A 24 13.19 -24.97 -22.19
N GLN A 25 12.54 -23.98 -22.81
CA GLN A 25 13.19 -22.68 -23.05
C GLN A 25 13.32 -21.96 -21.71
N ALA A 26 14.25 -22.42 -20.87
CA ALA A 26 14.90 -21.54 -19.92
C ALA A 26 15.59 -20.41 -20.69
N LEU A 27 15.67 -19.23 -20.10
CA LEU A 27 16.40 -18.09 -20.67
C LEU A 27 17.82 -18.55 -21.05
N ALA A 28 18.08 -18.62 -22.35
CA ALA A 28 19.33 -19.12 -22.90
C ALA A 28 20.43 -18.06 -22.65
N THR A 29 21.06 -18.13 -21.48
CA THR A 29 22.20 -17.29 -21.14
C THR A 29 23.50 -18.01 -21.47
N ARG A 30 24.42 -17.28 -22.09
CA ARG A 30 25.80 -17.71 -22.26
C ARG A 30 26.67 -16.92 -21.29
N SER A 31 27.07 -17.58 -20.21
CA SER A 31 28.04 -17.04 -19.26
C SER A 31 29.48 -17.26 -19.75
N LYS A 32 30.37 -16.33 -19.41
CA LYS A 32 31.83 -16.46 -19.52
C LYS A 32 32.49 -15.76 -18.35
N LEU A 33 33.70 -16.18 -17.97
CA LEU A 33 34.53 -15.43 -17.03
C LEU A 33 34.81 -14.02 -17.58
N ASN A 34 34.63 -12.99 -16.75
CA ASN A 34 34.85 -11.61 -17.17
C ASN A 34 36.35 -11.30 -17.25
N PRO A 35 36.90 -10.79 -18.36
CA PRO A 35 38.30 -10.34 -18.42
C PRO A 35 38.56 -9.10 -17.56
N ARG A 36 37.53 -8.31 -17.23
CA ARG A 36 37.64 -7.16 -16.31
C ARG A 36 37.66 -7.64 -14.86
N VAL A 37 38.83 -7.51 -14.23
CA VAL A 37 38.96 -7.59 -12.77
C VAL A 37 38.71 -6.19 -12.18
N VAL A 38 37.77 -6.07 -11.26
CA VAL A 38 37.41 -4.82 -10.58
C VAL A 38 38.17 -4.71 -9.27
N GLN A 39 38.94 -3.62 -9.10
CA GLN A 39 39.56 -3.28 -7.83
C GLN A 39 38.53 -2.54 -6.96
N THR A 40 38.12 -3.15 -5.85
CA THR A 40 37.34 -2.48 -4.79
C THR A 40 38.29 -1.91 -3.73
N ARG A 41 37.76 -1.17 -2.74
CA ARG A 41 38.53 -0.71 -1.58
C ARG A 41 39.08 -1.86 -0.71
N TYR A 42 38.45 -3.03 -0.78
CA TYR A 42 38.80 -4.19 0.05
C TYR A 42 39.66 -5.22 -0.70
N GLY A 43 39.58 -5.30 -2.02
CA GLY A 43 40.36 -6.24 -2.81
C GLY A 43 39.86 -6.38 -4.25
N LYS A 44 40.49 -7.27 -5.02
CA LYS A 44 40.13 -7.49 -6.42
C LYS A 44 38.99 -8.51 -6.53
N ILE A 45 38.05 -8.24 -7.42
CA ILE A 45 36.89 -9.11 -7.73
C ILE A 45 36.83 -9.37 -9.22
N GLN A 46 36.62 -10.63 -9.61
CA GLN A 46 36.38 -11.03 -11.00
C GLN A 46 35.01 -11.71 -11.10
N GLY A 47 34.15 -11.20 -11.97
CA GLY A 47 32.78 -11.69 -12.17
C GLY A 47 32.63 -12.49 -13.46
N LEU A 48 31.38 -12.57 -13.94
CA LEU A 48 31.00 -13.14 -15.22
C LEU A 48 30.56 -12.03 -16.19
N VAL A 49 30.60 -12.34 -17.49
CA VAL A 49 29.78 -11.66 -18.50
C VAL A 49 28.64 -12.60 -18.86
N LEU A 50 27.38 -12.12 -18.78
CA LEU A 50 26.22 -12.84 -19.30
C LEU A 50 25.80 -12.22 -20.63
N SER A 51 25.69 -13.05 -21.66
CA SER A 51 25.03 -12.72 -22.92
C SER A 51 23.69 -13.46 -23.01
N PHE A 52 22.63 -12.77 -23.42
CA PHE A 52 21.33 -13.37 -23.63
C PHE A 52 21.18 -13.79 -25.09
N GLU A 53 20.81 -15.05 -25.32
CA GLU A 53 20.54 -15.58 -26.66
C GLU A 53 19.07 -15.38 -27.03
N ASN A 54 18.76 -15.33 -28.33
CA ASN A 54 17.43 -15.12 -28.93
C ASN A 54 16.67 -13.82 -28.59
N THR A 55 17.15 -13.02 -27.62
CA THR A 55 16.47 -11.83 -27.08
C THR A 55 17.11 -10.53 -27.58
N ARG A 56 16.70 -10.06 -28.76
CA ARG A 56 17.28 -8.87 -29.45
C ARG A 56 17.15 -7.53 -28.69
N HIS A 57 16.49 -7.51 -27.54
CA HIS A 57 16.27 -6.33 -26.71
C HIS A 57 17.10 -6.31 -25.42
N LEU A 58 17.85 -7.38 -25.12
CA LEU A 58 18.72 -7.45 -23.96
C LEU A 58 20.19 -7.26 -24.37
N LYS A 59 20.86 -6.32 -23.71
CA LYS A 59 22.31 -6.07 -23.83
C LYS A 59 23.07 -7.04 -22.92
N PRO A 60 24.31 -7.45 -23.24
CA PRO A 60 25.14 -8.20 -22.30
C PRO A 60 25.36 -7.43 -20.98
N ILE A 61 25.61 -8.15 -19.90
CA ILE A 61 25.82 -7.57 -18.56
C ILE A 61 27.05 -8.16 -17.86
N ASP A 62 27.74 -7.33 -17.07
CA ASP A 62 28.78 -7.73 -16.13
C ASP A 62 28.10 -8.12 -14.79
N VAL A 63 28.32 -9.35 -14.30
CA VAL A 63 27.63 -9.89 -13.12
C VAL A 63 28.61 -10.39 -12.07
N TYR A 64 28.39 -10.01 -10.80
CA TYR A 64 29.25 -10.34 -9.66
C TYR A 64 28.38 -10.87 -8.52
N LEU A 65 28.40 -12.19 -8.31
CA LEU A 65 27.59 -12.88 -7.31
C LEU A 65 28.42 -13.20 -6.06
N GLY A 66 27.80 -13.16 -4.87
CA GLY A 66 28.50 -13.51 -3.63
C GLY A 66 29.62 -12.54 -3.24
N VAL A 67 29.43 -11.24 -3.50
CA VAL A 67 30.38 -10.19 -3.10
C VAL A 67 30.18 -9.88 -1.60
N PRO A 68 31.17 -10.10 -0.73
CA PRO A 68 31.04 -9.78 0.69
C PRO A 68 31.05 -8.26 0.88
N TYR A 69 30.16 -7.75 1.74
CA TYR A 69 30.13 -6.32 2.09
C TYR A 69 30.47 -6.02 3.55
N ALA A 70 30.41 -7.02 4.43
CA ALA A 70 30.72 -6.91 5.85
C ALA A 70 31.49 -8.14 6.35
N THR A 71 32.14 -8.03 7.51
CA THR A 71 32.79 -9.15 8.19
C THR A 71 31.72 -10.17 8.68
N PRO A 72 31.96 -11.49 8.58
CA PRO A 72 30.99 -12.51 8.98
C PRO A 72 30.49 -12.33 10.43
N PRO A 73 29.17 -12.35 10.68
CA PRO A 73 28.55 -12.16 11.99
C PRO A 73 28.54 -13.46 12.83
N THR A 74 29.62 -14.24 12.76
CA THR A 74 29.78 -15.54 13.41
C THR A 74 30.43 -15.43 14.79
N GLY A 75 30.14 -16.39 15.68
CA GLY A 75 30.77 -16.49 17.00
C GLY A 75 30.64 -15.19 17.80
N GLY A 76 31.77 -14.56 18.16
CA GLY A 76 31.78 -13.28 18.88
C GLY A 76 31.17 -12.09 18.13
N ASN A 77 30.95 -12.18 16.81
CA ASN A 77 30.22 -11.16 16.03
C ASN A 77 28.70 -11.47 15.91
N ARG A 78 28.21 -12.59 16.46
CA ARG A 78 26.77 -12.87 16.53
C ARG A 78 26.13 -11.93 17.58
N PHE A 79 24.94 -11.41 17.28
CA PHE A 79 24.29 -10.36 18.08
C PHE A 79 25.16 -9.12 18.34
N SER A 80 26.06 -8.79 17.41
CA SER A 80 26.80 -7.53 17.41
C SER A 80 26.42 -6.62 16.22
N PRO A 81 26.66 -5.30 16.33
CA PRO A 81 26.60 -4.39 15.19
C PRO A 81 27.48 -4.89 14.03
N THR A 82 27.05 -4.60 12.80
CA THR A 82 27.72 -5.01 11.58
C THR A 82 29.11 -4.38 11.48
N ARG A 83 30.14 -5.20 11.23
CA ARG A 83 31.53 -4.74 11.17
C ARG A 83 31.98 -4.60 9.72
N ALA A 84 32.72 -3.53 9.43
CA ALA A 84 33.37 -3.35 8.14
C ALA A 84 34.25 -4.56 7.78
N LEU A 85 34.38 -4.81 6.47
CA LEU A 85 35.10 -5.95 5.95
C LEU A 85 36.63 -5.71 5.98
N SER A 86 37.40 -6.73 6.35
CA SER A 86 38.87 -6.71 6.21
C SER A 86 39.27 -6.79 4.73
N PRO A 87 40.31 -6.06 4.28
CA PRO A 87 40.88 -6.26 2.95
C PRO A 87 41.39 -7.69 2.72
N TRP A 88 41.44 -8.12 1.46
CA TRP A 88 41.97 -9.42 1.05
C TRP A 88 42.95 -9.30 -0.12
N ASP A 89 43.94 -10.20 -0.14
CA ASP A 89 44.90 -10.33 -1.23
C ASP A 89 44.37 -11.18 -2.38
N GLY A 90 44.92 -10.94 -3.58
CA GLY A 90 44.57 -11.68 -4.80
C GLY A 90 43.20 -11.32 -5.38
N ASN A 91 42.75 -12.12 -6.37
CA ASN A 91 41.48 -11.93 -7.07
C ASN A 91 40.42 -12.87 -6.47
N LYS A 92 39.36 -12.34 -5.86
CA LYS A 92 38.20 -13.14 -5.44
C LYS A 92 37.26 -13.36 -6.64
N LEU A 93 36.90 -14.60 -6.89
CA LEU A 93 35.96 -14.97 -7.96
C LEU A 93 34.52 -14.85 -7.45
N ALA A 94 33.69 -14.10 -8.18
CA ALA A 94 32.31 -13.74 -7.86
C ALA A 94 31.32 -14.35 -8.88
N GLU A 95 31.43 -15.66 -9.10
CA GLU A 95 30.66 -16.40 -10.11
C GLU A 95 29.41 -17.12 -9.57
N LYS A 96 29.25 -17.19 -8.24
CA LYS A 96 28.24 -17.97 -7.53
C LYS A 96 27.62 -17.16 -6.41
N LEU A 97 26.32 -17.36 -6.19
CA LEU A 97 25.59 -16.76 -5.07
C LEU A 97 26.23 -17.19 -3.73
N GLY A 98 26.43 -16.23 -2.82
CA GLY A 98 26.79 -16.54 -1.43
C GLY A 98 25.66 -17.32 -0.74
N PRO A 99 25.93 -18.06 0.35
CA PRO A 99 24.88 -18.70 1.14
C PRO A 99 23.87 -17.67 1.69
N VAL A 100 22.64 -18.12 1.91
CA VAL A 100 21.58 -17.30 2.53
C VAL A 100 21.74 -17.28 4.04
N CYS A 101 21.19 -16.25 4.71
CA CYS A 101 21.21 -16.21 6.16
C CYS A 101 20.35 -17.33 6.78
N PRO A 102 20.68 -17.83 7.98
CA PRO A 102 19.99 -18.99 8.56
C PRO A 102 18.54 -18.63 8.92
N GLN A 103 17.61 -19.50 8.55
CA GLN A 103 16.18 -19.18 8.55
C GLN A 103 15.28 -20.41 8.67
N LYS A 104 14.20 -20.27 9.44
CA LYS A 104 13.14 -21.28 9.58
C LYS A 104 12.17 -21.13 8.40
N LEU A 105 12.29 -22.02 7.42
CA LEU A 105 11.48 -22.00 6.20
C LEU A 105 10.04 -22.45 6.49
N PRO A 106 9.02 -21.91 5.78
CA PRO A 106 7.64 -22.42 5.87
C PRO A 106 7.55 -23.90 5.49
N ASP A 107 6.90 -24.71 6.35
CA ASP A 107 6.71 -26.13 6.09
C ASP A 107 5.56 -26.37 5.10
N ILE A 108 5.92 -27.04 3.99
CA ILE A 108 5.06 -27.47 2.89
C ILE A 108 5.27 -28.96 2.56
N SER A 109 5.83 -29.75 3.50
CA SER A 109 6.14 -31.17 3.30
C SER A 109 4.87 -32.04 3.16
N ASP A 110 3.82 -31.72 3.92
CA ASP A 110 2.45 -32.17 3.64
C ASP A 110 1.69 -31.07 2.87
N GLU A 111 1.39 -31.36 1.60
CA GLU A 111 0.63 -30.45 0.73
C GLU A 111 -0.80 -30.21 1.22
N LYS A 112 -1.44 -31.19 1.87
CA LYS A 112 -2.79 -31.02 2.44
C LYS A 112 -2.75 -30.09 3.64
N GLU A 113 -1.80 -30.29 4.56
CA GLU A 113 -1.66 -29.41 5.73
C GLU A 113 -1.27 -27.98 5.31
N ALA A 114 -0.46 -27.84 4.25
CA ALA A 114 -0.17 -26.54 3.65
C ALA A 114 -1.44 -25.87 3.10
N LEU A 115 -2.29 -26.58 2.36
CA LEU A 115 -3.53 -26.03 1.78
C LEU A 115 -4.62 -25.71 2.82
N ASP A 116 -4.61 -26.36 3.99
CA ASP A 116 -5.42 -25.96 5.16
C ASP A 116 -4.87 -24.70 5.87
N ARG A 117 -3.66 -24.22 5.51
CA ARG A 117 -2.98 -23.04 6.09
C ARG A 117 -2.75 -21.87 5.12
N MET A 118 -2.79 -22.09 3.80
CA MET A 118 -2.52 -21.08 2.76
C MET A 118 -3.21 -21.46 1.45
N PRO A 119 -3.35 -20.55 0.46
CA PRO A 119 -3.94 -20.90 -0.82
C PRO A 119 -2.92 -21.58 -1.74
N ARG A 120 -3.42 -22.29 -2.75
CA ARG A 120 -2.58 -23.02 -3.71
C ARG A 120 -1.59 -22.11 -4.43
N GLY A 121 -1.99 -20.88 -4.74
CA GLY A 121 -1.08 -19.90 -5.35
C GLY A 121 0.14 -19.56 -4.49
N ARG A 122 -0.04 -19.53 -3.17
CA ARG A 122 1.06 -19.35 -2.20
C ARG A 122 1.91 -20.61 -2.08
N LEU A 123 1.31 -21.79 -2.12
CA LEU A 123 2.03 -23.06 -2.11
C LEU A 123 2.92 -23.24 -3.35
N GLU A 124 2.41 -22.96 -4.57
CA GLU A 124 3.21 -23.07 -5.79
C GLU A 124 4.34 -22.03 -5.85
N TYR A 125 4.11 -20.81 -5.36
CA TYR A 125 5.18 -19.84 -5.11
C TYR A 125 6.26 -20.40 -4.18
N LEU A 126 5.87 -20.99 -3.04
CA LEU A 126 6.83 -21.58 -2.08
C LEU A 126 7.60 -22.76 -2.69
N LYS A 127 6.93 -23.67 -3.42
CA LYS A 127 7.58 -24.77 -4.15
C LYS A 127 8.69 -24.28 -5.09
N ARG A 128 8.51 -23.10 -5.73
CA ARG A 128 9.53 -22.48 -6.60
C ARG A 128 10.65 -21.77 -5.85
N ILE A 129 10.37 -21.08 -4.74
CA ILE A 129 11.39 -20.29 -4.03
C ILE A 129 12.27 -21.13 -3.09
N LEU A 130 11.70 -22.07 -2.32
CA LEU A 130 12.41 -22.80 -1.25
C LEU A 130 13.70 -23.53 -1.68
N PRO A 131 13.84 -24.11 -2.90
CA PRO A 131 15.11 -24.71 -3.35
C PRO A 131 16.31 -23.75 -3.29
N HIS A 132 16.09 -22.46 -3.52
CA HIS A 132 17.11 -21.41 -3.51
C HIS A 132 17.56 -21.02 -2.09
N LEU A 133 16.79 -21.38 -1.05
CA LEU A 133 17.01 -21.02 0.35
C LEU A 133 17.66 -22.15 1.18
N ARG A 134 18.11 -23.23 0.53
CA ARG A 134 18.68 -24.43 1.18
C ARG A 134 20.13 -24.27 1.64
N ASN A 135 20.93 -23.46 0.95
CA ASN A 135 22.34 -23.24 1.27
C ASN A 135 22.49 -22.14 2.33
N GLN A 136 22.35 -22.49 3.61
CA GLN A 136 22.33 -21.54 4.73
C GLN A 136 23.68 -21.47 5.46
N SER A 137 24.07 -20.27 5.91
CA SER A 137 25.28 -20.02 6.70
C SER A 137 25.10 -18.75 7.56
N GLU A 138 25.72 -18.68 8.74
CA GLU A 138 25.82 -17.42 9.49
C GLU A 138 26.76 -16.41 8.81
N ASP A 139 27.78 -16.89 8.09
CA ASP A 139 28.46 -16.06 7.08
C ASP A 139 27.54 -15.91 5.86
N CYS A 140 26.70 -14.88 5.87
CA CYS A 140 25.72 -14.60 4.82
C CYS A 140 25.69 -13.15 4.31
N LEU A 141 26.60 -12.28 4.78
CA LEU A 141 26.58 -10.83 4.49
C LEU A 141 27.18 -10.51 3.11
N TYR A 142 26.45 -10.99 2.10
CA TYR A 142 26.77 -10.96 0.69
C TYR A 142 25.75 -10.15 -0.10
N LEU A 143 26.24 -9.49 -1.16
CA LEU A 143 25.43 -8.85 -2.19
C LEU A 143 25.81 -9.35 -3.59
N ASN A 144 24.88 -9.18 -4.53
CA ASN A 144 24.99 -9.56 -5.93
C ASN A 144 24.81 -8.31 -6.79
N ILE A 145 25.68 -8.08 -7.77
CA ILE A 145 25.69 -6.90 -8.63
C ILE A 145 25.45 -7.33 -10.07
N TYR A 146 24.46 -6.72 -10.73
CA TYR A 146 24.13 -6.89 -12.13
C TYR A 146 24.30 -5.52 -12.81
N ALA A 147 25.33 -5.35 -13.64
CA ALA A 147 25.69 -4.08 -14.26
C ALA A 147 25.70 -4.18 -15.79
N PRO A 148 25.36 -3.12 -16.56
CA PRO A 148 25.53 -3.11 -18.01
C PRO A 148 26.97 -3.44 -18.41
N ALA A 149 27.17 -4.33 -19.40
CA ALA A 149 28.50 -4.80 -19.76
C ALA A 149 29.37 -3.65 -20.29
N MET A 150 30.60 -3.57 -19.78
CA MET A 150 31.43 -2.39 -19.86
C MET A 150 30.78 -1.18 -19.17
N GLY A 151 30.77 -1.21 -17.83
CA GLY A 151 30.49 -0.07 -16.94
C GLY A 151 31.52 1.09 -17.03
N MET A 152 31.84 1.51 -18.24
CA MET A 152 32.24 2.83 -18.68
C MET A 152 31.57 2.99 -20.05
N SER A 153 30.41 3.65 -20.09
CA SER A 153 29.75 4.05 -21.34
C SER A 153 30.75 4.70 -22.29
N GLU A 154 30.51 4.63 -23.60
CA GLU A 154 31.13 5.57 -24.52
C GLU A 154 30.85 7.00 -24.01
N GLY A 155 31.90 7.80 -23.78
CA GLY A 155 31.81 9.10 -23.10
C GLY A 155 31.86 9.10 -21.55
N GLY A 156 32.06 7.97 -20.88
CA GLY A 156 32.33 7.92 -19.42
C GLY A 156 31.11 8.12 -18.50
N ARG A 157 29.89 7.97 -19.03
CA ARG A 157 28.63 8.08 -18.28
C ARG A 157 28.54 7.03 -17.16
N LYS A 158 28.17 7.46 -15.94
CA LYS A 158 27.82 6.57 -14.82
C LYS A 158 26.34 6.13 -14.89
N HIS A 159 26.03 4.95 -14.37
CA HIS A 159 24.69 4.35 -14.39
C HIS A 159 23.94 4.55 -13.05
N PRO A 160 22.63 4.84 -13.07
CA PRO A 160 21.79 4.79 -11.86
C PRO A 160 21.90 3.42 -11.17
N VAL A 161 21.75 3.41 -9.84
CA VAL A 161 21.88 2.19 -9.03
C VAL A 161 20.57 1.90 -8.31
N LEU A 162 20.01 0.71 -8.54
CA LEU A 162 18.83 0.18 -7.85
C LEU A 162 19.28 -0.89 -6.85
N VAL A 163 19.00 -0.68 -5.56
CA VAL A 163 19.31 -1.65 -4.50
C VAL A 163 18.01 -2.25 -3.99
N PHE A 164 17.83 -3.56 -4.20
CA PHE A 164 16.64 -4.30 -3.79
C PHE A 164 16.84 -4.98 -2.42
N ILE A 165 15.94 -4.66 -1.49
CA ILE A 165 15.82 -5.30 -0.16
C ILE A 165 14.62 -6.25 -0.22
N HIS A 166 14.87 -7.54 -0.06
CA HIS A 166 13.84 -8.57 -0.22
C HIS A 166 12.75 -8.50 0.87
N GLY A 167 11.56 -8.98 0.53
CA GLY A 167 10.41 -9.08 1.43
C GLY A 167 10.24 -10.47 2.05
N GLU A 168 9.01 -10.98 1.93
CA GLU A 168 8.47 -12.21 2.54
C GLU A 168 8.27 -12.15 4.05
N SER A 169 9.35 -12.08 4.83
CA SER A 169 9.30 -12.06 6.29
C SER A 169 10.51 -11.29 6.85
N TYR A 170 10.54 -11.11 8.17
CA TYR A 170 11.79 -10.82 8.87
C TYR A 170 12.55 -12.10 9.25
N GLU A 171 11.88 -13.25 9.24
CA GLU A 171 12.41 -14.55 9.72
C GLU A 171 12.97 -15.46 8.61
N TRP A 172 12.57 -15.25 7.36
CA TRP A 172 13.02 -16.00 6.17
C TRP A 172 12.91 -15.15 4.90
N GLY A 173 13.65 -15.53 3.85
CA GLY A 173 13.83 -14.78 2.61
C GLY A 173 15.30 -14.68 2.18
N SER A 174 15.58 -14.12 1.01
CA SER A 174 16.94 -13.82 0.54
C SER A 174 16.92 -12.92 -0.70
N GLY A 175 17.95 -12.08 -0.89
CA GLY A 175 18.18 -11.35 -2.14
C GLY A 175 18.60 -12.26 -3.30
N ASN A 176 19.06 -13.49 -3.02
CA ASN A 176 19.51 -14.46 -4.01
C ASN A 176 18.37 -15.04 -4.87
N THR A 177 17.11 -14.94 -4.44
CA THR A 177 15.96 -15.45 -5.18
C THR A 177 15.50 -14.50 -6.30
N TYR A 178 16.05 -13.29 -6.32
CA TYR A 178 15.74 -12.21 -7.26
C TYR A 178 16.94 -11.99 -8.20
N ASP A 179 16.79 -12.36 -9.46
CA ASP A 179 17.79 -12.13 -10.49
C ASP A 179 17.60 -10.74 -11.11
N GLY A 180 18.60 -9.87 -10.94
CA GLY A 180 18.59 -8.51 -11.50
C GLY A 180 18.94 -8.44 -12.99
N SER A 181 19.32 -9.55 -13.62
CA SER A 181 19.93 -9.60 -14.95
C SER A 181 19.08 -8.95 -16.05
N VAL A 182 17.79 -9.31 -16.14
CA VAL A 182 16.89 -8.78 -17.18
C VAL A 182 16.64 -7.28 -16.97
N LEU A 183 16.39 -6.88 -15.73
CA LEU A 183 16.13 -5.49 -15.36
C LEU A 183 17.34 -4.58 -15.62
N ALA A 184 18.56 -5.00 -15.22
CA ALA A 184 19.80 -4.26 -15.48
C ALA A 184 20.07 -4.11 -16.99
N SER A 185 19.92 -5.22 -17.73
CA SER A 185 20.13 -5.31 -19.17
C SER A 185 19.17 -4.43 -19.99
N TYR A 186 17.89 -4.45 -19.65
CA TYR A 186 16.85 -3.71 -20.37
C TYR A 186 16.88 -2.20 -20.06
N THR A 187 17.15 -1.83 -18.80
CA THR A 187 17.03 -0.43 -18.34
C THR A 187 18.32 0.39 -18.45
N ASP A 188 19.46 -0.24 -18.67
CA ASP A 188 20.80 0.37 -18.65
C ASP A 188 21.17 0.99 -17.28
N GLN A 189 20.90 0.21 -16.22
CA GLN A 189 21.09 0.57 -14.80
C GLN A 189 21.78 -0.58 -14.04
N ILE A 190 22.46 -0.28 -12.94
CA ILE A 190 22.99 -1.33 -12.07
C ILE A 190 21.91 -1.76 -11.09
N VAL A 191 21.63 -3.06 -11.03
CA VAL A 191 20.75 -3.67 -10.03
C VAL A 191 21.62 -4.40 -9.00
N ILE A 192 21.30 -4.24 -7.72
CA ILE A 192 21.97 -4.91 -6.59
C ILE A 192 20.91 -5.63 -5.77
N THR A 193 21.15 -6.91 -5.44
CA THR A 193 20.36 -7.65 -4.42
C THR A 193 21.27 -8.03 -3.26
N LEU A 194 20.76 -8.07 -2.03
CA LEU A 194 21.57 -8.34 -0.83
C LEU A 194 20.87 -9.25 0.16
N ASN A 195 21.67 -9.96 0.95
CA ASN A 195 21.25 -10.71 2.13
C ASN A 195 21.59 -9.92 3.40
N TYR A 196 20.69 -9.88 4.38
CA TYR A 196 20.89 -9.31 5.71
C TYR A 196 20.43 -10.32 6.77
N ARG A 197 20.91 -10.22 8.02
CA ARG A 197 20.53 -11.20 9.07
C ARG A 197 19.02 -11.20 9.32
N LEU A 198 18.46 -12.41 9.50
CA LEU A 198 17.02 -12.66 9.66
C LEU A 198 16.70 -13.26 11.04
N GLY A 199 15.41 -13.15 11.41
CA GLY A 199 14.82 -13.69 12.63
C GLY A 199 15.60 -13.30 13.87
N VAL A 200 15.80 -14.27 14.75
CA VAL A 200 16.62 -14.14 15.97
C VAL A 200 17.96 -13.45 15.68
N LEU A 201 18.69 -13.90 14.65
CA LEU A 201 20.05 -13.40 14.34
C LEU A 201 20.06 -11.94 13.87
N GLY A 202 18.97 -11.49 13.23
CA GLY A 202 18.81 -10.12 12.74
C GLY A 202 18.19 -9.15 13.74
N PHE A 203 17.38 -9.65 14.67
CA PHE A 203 16.41 -8.82 15.41
C PHE A 203 16.19 -9.22 16.87
N LEU A 204 17.10 -9.99 17.48
CA LEU A 204 17.10 -10.20 18.94
C LEU A 204 17.31 -8.86 19.68
N ASN A 205 16.30 -8.41 20.41
CA ASN A 205 16.37 -7.23 21.26
C ASN A 205 15.97 -7.56 22.70
N ALA A 206 16.95 -7.58 23.60
CA ALA A 206 16.78 -7.80 25.04
C ALA A 206 16.81 -6.49 25.87
N ASN A 207 16.82 -5.32 25.23
CA ASN A 207 16.90 -4.03 25.92
C ASN A 207 15.55 -3.65 26.54
N VAL A 208 15.45 -3.73 27.86
CA VAL A 208 14.26 -3.33 28.64
C VAL A 208 14.03 -1.82 28.71
N SER A 209 15.01 -0.99 28.35
CA SER A 209 14.97 0.47 28.56
C SER A 209 15.59 1.28 27.41
N PRO A 210 15.15 1.12 26.15
CA PRO A 210 15.72 1.84 25.00
C PRO A 210 15.51 3.36 25.05
N HIS A 211 14.58 3.85 25.88
CA HIS A 211 14.32 5.27 26.11
C HIS A 211 15.42 5.95 26.94
N THR A 212 16.03 5.25 27.89
CA THR A 212 17.04 5.80 28.82
C THR A 212 18.44 5.27 28.54
N LYS A 213 18.55 4.09 27.92
CA LYS A 213 19.80 3.43 27.54
C LYS A 213 19.66 2.81 26.15
N ALA A 214 19.76 3.66 25.13
CA ALA A 214 19.78 3.23 23.73
C ALA A 214 20.90 2.21 23.47
N ARG A 215 20.62 1.17 22.67
CA ARG A 215 21.57 0.12 22.28
C ARG A 215 21.21 -0.41 20.89
N VAL A 216 22.19 -0.84 20.11
CA VAL A 216 21.93 -1.46 18.79
C VAL A 216 21.36 -2.85 18.99
N ALA A 217 20.14 -3.08 18.48
CA ALA A 217 19.52 -4.40 18.42
C ALA A 217 18.92 -4.75 17.04
N ASN A 218 18.70 -3.74 16.18
CA ASN A 218 18.25 -3.95 14.80
C ASN A 218 19.39 -4.38 13.87
N TYR A 219 20.03 -5.52 14.15
CA TYR A 219 21.22 -5.99 13.43
C TYR A 219 20.97 -6.16 11.92
N GLY A 220 19.78 -6.62 11.50
CA GLY A 220 19.39 -6.73 10.10
C GLY A 220 19.26 -5.38 9.38
N LEU A 221 18.85 -4.31 10.07
CA LEU A 221 18.87 -2.96 9.50
C LEU A 221 20.31 -2.40 9.45
N MET A 222 21.13 -2.69 10.46
CA MET A 222 22.57 -2.33 10.45
C MET A 222 23.32 -3.01 9.31
N ASP A 223 22.95 -4.25 8.95
CA ASP A 223 23.48 -4.97 7.79
C ASP A 223 23.14 -4.26 6.47
N GLN A 224 21.91 -3.76 6.33
CA GLN A 224 21.48 -2.98 5.15
C GLN A 224 22.19 -1.62 5.09
N ILE A 225 22.41 -0.95 6.23
CA ILE A 225 23.20 0.29 6.34
C ILE A 225 24.66 0.03 5.92
N ALA A 226 25.27 -1.08 6.38
CA ALA A 226 26.62 -1.46 5.99
C ALA A 226 26.73 -1.77 4.48
N ALA A 227 25.73 -2.44 3.90
CA ALA A 227 25.66 -2.65 2.45
C ALA A 227 25.57 -1.32 1.68
N LEU A 228 24.78 -0.35 2.16
CA LEU A 228 24.72 1.00 1.56
C LEU A 228 26.05 1.75 1.66
N HIS A 229 26.76 1.68 2.80
CA HIS A 229 28.12 2.21 2.90
C HIS A 229 29.08 1.52 1.93
N TRP A 230 28.96 0.20 1.70
CA TRP A 230 29.76 -0.52 0.72
C TRP A 230 29.47 -0.04 -0.70
N VAL A 231 28.19 0.12 -1.07
CA VAL A 231 27.75 0.64 -2.38
C VAL A 231 28.32 2.03 -2.62
N GLN A 232 28.12 2.98 -1.69
CA GLN A 232 28.68 4.33 -1.77
C GLN A 232 30.21 4.36 -1.95
N GLN A 233 30.91 3.40 -1.36
CA GLN A 233 32.36 3.34 -1.40
C GLN A 233 32.95 2.64 -2.64
N ASN A 234 32.18 1.80 -3.34
CA ASN A 234 32.71 0.88 -4.35
C ASN A 234 31.95 0.84 -5.69
N ILE A 235 30.69 1.27 -5.76
CA ILE A 235 29.86 0.99 -6.95
C ILE A 235 30.34 1.72 -8.22
N GLU A 236 31.08 2.81 -8.06
CA GLU A 236 31.76 3.53 -9.14
C GLU A 236 32.74 2.65 -9.91
N TYR A 237 33.44 1.71 -9.25
CA TYR A 237 34.37 0.79 -9.92
C TYR A 237 33.66 -0.22 -10.85
N PHE A 238 32.33 -0.38 -10.68
CA PHE A 238 31.44 -1.16 -11.53
C PHE A 238 30.68 -0.29 -12.55
N GLY A 239 30.92 1.03 -12.59
CA GLY A 239 30.25 1.99 -13.47
C GLY A 239 29.03 2.71 -12.87
N GLY A 240 28.73 2.48 -11.59
CA GLY A 240 27.57 3.07 -10.91
C GLY A 240 27.78 4.53 -10.51
N ASP A 241 26.67 5.26 -10.38
CA ASP A 241 26.62 6.61 -9.81
C ASP A 241 26.24 6.54 -8.31
N PRO A 242 27.20 6.72 -7.39
CA PRO A 242 26.90 6.76 -5.95
C PRO A 242 25.95 7.90 -5.56
N SER A 243 25.85 8.98 -6.36
CA SER A 243 24.92 10.08 -6.11
C SER A 243 23.48 9.79 -6.58
N ASN A 244 23.25 8.66 -7.26
CA ASN A 244 21.97 8.29 -7.87
C ASN A 244 21.54 6.86 -7.49
N VAL A 245 21.70 6.53 -6.20
CA VAL A 245 21.23 5.27 -5.59
C VAL A 245 19.76 5.39 -5.20
N THR A 246 18.96 4.40 -5.60
CA THR A 246 17.54 4.22 -5.23
C THR A 246 17.37 2.91 -4.48
N LEU A 247 16.73 2.95 -3.31
CA LEU A 247 16.28 1.75 -2.61
C LEU A 247 14.94 1.28 -3.18
N MET A 248 14.76 -0.02 -3.31
CA MET A 248 13.46 -0.66 -3.57
C MET A 248 13.27 -1.81 -2.59
N GLY A 249 12.08 -1.95 -2.02
CA GLY A 249 11.74 -3.08 -1.17
C GLY A 249 10.30 -3.51 -1.36
N GLN A 250 10.03 -4.77 -1.05
CA GLN A 250 8.67 -5.36 -1.06
C GLN A 250 8.31 -5.86 0.34
N GLY A 251 7.06 -5.67 0.79
CA GLY A 251 6.57 -6.22 2.06
C GLY A 251 7.43 -5.80 3.27
N THR A 252 8.02 -6.78 3.97
CA THR A 252 8.98 -6.54 5.06
C THR A 252 10.25 -5.81 4.60
N GLY A 253 10.67 -5.98 3.35
CA GLY A 253 11.74 -5.20 2.72
C GLY A 253 11.33 -3.76 2.43
N ALA A 254 10.06 -3.51 2.08
CA ALA A 254 9.54 -2.14 1.95
C ALA A 254 9.51 -1.44 3.32
N ALA A 255 9.06 -2.14 4.36
CA ALA A 255 9.16 -1.64 5.74
C ALA A 255 10.62 -1.34 6.14
N CYS A 256 11.59 -2.21 5.81
CA CYS A 256 13.02 -1.94 5.97
C CYS A 256 13.46 -0.64 5.28
N VAL A 257 13.14 -0.46 3.98
CA VAL A 257 13.45 0.78 3.24
C VAL A 257 12.82 2.01 3.89
N ASN A 258 11.59 1.90 4.40
CA ASN A 258 10.92 2.98 5.13
C ASN A 258 11.63 3.30 6.46
N PHE A 259 12.09 2.31 7.23
CA PHE A 259 12.89 2.54 8.45
C PHE A 259 14.21 3.24 8.11
N LEU A 260 14.92 2.80 7.06
CA LEU A 260 16.17 3.42 6.61
C LEU A 260 15.98 4.89 6.19
N ALA A 261 14.84 5.24 5.57
CA ALA A 261 14.56 6.63 5.22
C ALA A 261 14.35 7.54 6.44
N ILE A 262 13.65 7.06 7.48
CA ILE A 262 13.33 7.87 8.67
C ILE A 262 14.42 7.83 9.76
N SER A 263 15.27 6.80 9.76
CA SER A 263 16.26 6.52 10.81
C SER A 263 17.30 7.64 10.96
N PRO A 264 17.68 8.03 12.20
CA PRO A 264 18.75 8.98 12.45
C PRO A 264 20.15 8.41 12.13
N THR A 265 20.31 7.09 12.04
CA THR A 265 21.61 6.44 11.76
C THR A 265 22.01 6.56 10.29
N VAL A 266 21.03 6.78 9.39
CA VAL A 266 21.26 6.87 7.94
C VAL A 266 21.75 8.26 7.58
N MET A 267 23.07 8.37 7.38
CA MET A 267 23.71 9.63 7.01
C MET A 267 23.15 10.19 5.68
N PRO A 268 23.10 11.53 5.52
CA PRO A 268 22.75 12.15 4.25
C PRO A 268 23.60 11.61 3.09
N GLY A 269 22.95 11.31 1.96
CA GLY A 269 23.62 10.87 0.74
C GLY A 269 23.86 9.37 0.59
N LEU A 270 23.52 8.52 1.57
CA LEU A 270 23.63 7.05 1.40
C LEU A 270 22.73 6.52 0.27
N PHE A 271 21.56 7.14 0.07
CA PHE A 271 20.70 6.96 -1.09
C PHE A 271 19.86 8.23 -1.34
N LYS A 272 19.16 8.28 -2.48
CA LYS A 272 18.43 9.47 -2.96
C LYS A 272 16.92 9.26 -3.10
N ARG A 273 16.46 8.03 -3.31
CA ARG A 273 15.03 7.70 -3.53
C ARG A 273 14.64 6.38 -2.88
N ALA A 274 13.35 6.23 -2.62
CA ALA A 274 12.75 5.00 -2.12
C ALA A 274 11.62 4.53 -3.06
N ILE A 275 11.52 3.20 -3.23
CA ILE A 275 10.41 2.51 -3.86
C ILE A 275 9.82 1.52 -2.83
N LEU A 276 8.56 1.73 -2.44
CA LEU A 276 7.87 0.93 -1.43
C LEU A 276 6.75 0.10 -2.08
N LEU A 277 6.99 -1.20 -2.28
CA LEU A 277 6.02 -2.14 -2.83
C LEU A 277 5.29 -2.82 -1.65
N SER A 278 4.01 -2.51 -1.44
CA SER A 278 3.14 -3.25 -0.51
C SER A 278 3.68 -3.42 0.92
N GLY A 279 4.29 -2.38 1.51
CA GLY A 279 4.72 -2.41 2.91
C GLY A 279 5.27 -1.09 3.43
N SER A 280 5.15 -0.87 4.75
CA SER A 280 5.54 0.38 5.41
C SER A 280 6.04 0.15 6.84
N ALA A 281 6.70 1.15 7.42
CA ALA A 281 7.09 1.17 8.84
C ALA A 281 5.90 1.34 9.81
N LEU A 282 4.70 1.61 9.29
CA LEU A 282 3.45 1.79 10.06
C LEU A 282 2.52 0.56 10.01
N SER A 283 2.87 -0.47 9.23
CA SER A 283 2.09 -1.71 9.14
C SER A 283 2.12 -2.49 10.46
N SER A 284 1.03 -3.17 10.83
CA SER A 284 0.87 -3.85 12.14
C SER A 284 1.98 -4.87 12.48
N TRP A 285 2.58 -5.46 11.45
CA TRP A 285 3.65 -6.46 11.53
C TRP A 285 5.06 -5.84 11.45
N ALA A 286 5.19 -4.52 11.22
CA ALA A 286 6.46 -3.90 10.89
C ALA A 286 7.37 -3.65 12.11
N VAL A 287 6.79 -3.46 13.31
CA VAL A 287 7.52 -3.27 14.57
C VAL A 287 7.08 -4.30 15.62
N VAL A 288 8.06 -4.86 16.34
CA VAL A 288 7.84 -5.73 17.50
C VAL A 288 7.71 -4.86 18.76
N GLU A 289 6.53 -4.83 19.38
CA GLU A 289 6.26 -4.05 20.61
C GLU A 289 6.95 -4.60 21.87
N GLU A 290 6.95 -5.93 22.05
CA GLU A 290 7.43 -6.58 23.28
C GLU A 290 8.65 -7.50 23.01
N PRO A 291 9.75 -7.00 22.40
CA PRO A 291 10.84 -7.85 21.91
C PRO A 291 11.54 -8.61 23.05
N VAL A 292 11.68 -7.98 24.23
CA VAL A 292 12.27 -8.63 25.41
C VAL A 292 11.45 -9.86 25.84
N SER A 293 10.13 -9.86 25.65
CA SER A 293 9.29 -11.02 25.96
C SER A 293 9.60 -12.22 25.06
N TYR A 294 9.98 -11.98 23.80
CA TYR A 294 10.41 -13.01 22.86
C TYR A 294 11.86 -13.44 23.11
N ALA A 295 12.74 -12.51 23.50
CA ALA A 295 14.10 -12.82 23.93
C ALA A 295 14.13 -13.73 25.18
N LEU A 296 13.24 -13.50 26.14
CA LEU A 296 13.10 -14.34 27.34
C LEU A 296 12.53 -15.73 27.01
N LYS A 297 11.47 -15.82 26.20
CA LYS A 297 10.92 -17.11 25.72
C LYS A 297 11.96 -17.92 24.92
N LEU A 298 12.79 -17.25 24.11
CA LEU A 298 13.89 -17.86 23.38
C LEU A 298 14.94 -18.43 24.35
N ALA A 299 15.34 -17.64 25.35
CA ALA A 299 16.31 -18.06 26.35
C ALA A 299 15.82 -19.27 27.15
N GLU A 300 14.57 -19.28 27.59
CA GLU A 300 13.92 -20.43 28.22
C GLU A 300 13.94 -21.65 27.29
N ALA A 301 13.55 -21.50 26.02
CA ALA A 301 13.53 -22.58 25.02
C ALA A 301 14.92 -23.17 24.68
N VAL A 302 16.02 -22.47 24.96
CA VAL A 302 17.40 -22.97 24.80
C VAL A 302 18.14 -23.22 26.12
N ASN A 303 17.42 -23.19 27.26
CA ASN A 303 17.96 -23.36 28.61
C ASN A 303 19.02 -22.31 29.04
N CYS A 304 18.96 -21.08 28.51
CA CYS A 304 19.78 -19.98 28.97
C CYS A 304 19.31 -19.41 30.31
N SER A 305 20.26 -19.05 31.17
CA SER A 305 19.98 -18.44 32.48
C SER A 305 19.48 -17.00 32.32
N VAL A 306 18.31 -16.72 32.88
CA VAL A 306 17.72 -15.38 32.90
C VAL A 306 18.27 -14.57 34.09
N PRO A 307 18.93 -13.41 33.87
CA PRO A 307 19.41 -12.55 34.95
C PRO A 307 18.25 -11.96 35.78
N LYS A 308 18.48 -11.77 37.09
CA LYS A 308 17.46 -11.21 38.01
C LYS A 308 17.19 -9.72 37.77
N ASP A 309 18.18 -8.98 37.30
CA ASP A 309 18.08 -7.55 37.01
C ASP A 309 18.35 -7.30 35.53
N LEU A 310 17.31 -7.39 34.71
CA LEU A 310 17.42 -7.17 33.26
C LEU A 310 17.75 -5.71 32.90
N LEU A 311 17.66 -4.73 33.80
CA LEU A 311 18.08 -3.34 33.50
C LEU A 311 19.61 -3.22 33.46
N LYS A 312 20.30 -3.96 34.33
CA LYS A 312 21.76 -4.02 34.39
C LYS A 312 22.33 -5.12 33.48
N ASP A 313 21.78 -6.33 33.58
CA ASP A 313 22.48 -7.56 33.25
C ASP A 313 21.98 -8.25 31.96
N HIS A 314 21.13 -7.61 31.15
CA HIS A 314 20.62 -8.16 29.88
C HIS A 314 21.71 -8.60 28.90
N GLU A 315 22.94 -8.06 29.01
CA GLU A 315 24.08 -8.52 28.21
C GLU A 315 24.38 -10.00 28.48
N LEU A 316 24.30 -10.47 29.73
CA LEU A 316 24.54 -11.88 30.09
C LEU A 316 23.53 -12.83 29.43
N LEU A 317 22.30 -12.36 29.21
CA LEU A 317 21.27 -13.10 28.46
C LEU A 317 21.67 -13.21 26.98
N VAL A 318 22.11 -12.11 26.37
CA VAL A 318 22.58 -12.07 24.98
C VAL A 318 23.88 -12.88 24.82
N ASP A 319 24.75 -12.90 25.82
CA ASP A 319 26.00 -13.67 25.82
C ASP A 319 25.71 -15.18 25.83
N CYS A 320 24.81 -15.66 26.69
CA CYS A 320 24.38 -17.07 26.68
C CYS A 320 23.68 -17.45 25.35
N LEU A 321 22.82 -16.59 24.83
CA LEU A 321 22.22 -16.77 23.50
C LEU A 321 23.29 -16.79 22.40
N ARG A 322 24.39 -16.03 22.55
CA ARG A 322 25.52 -16.01 21.60
C ARG A 322 26.28 -17.32 21.58
N GLU A 323 26.46 -17.96 22.73
CA GLU A 323 27.13 -19.27 22.86
C GLU A 323 26.24 -20.46 22.46
N SER A 324 24.91 -20.29 22.47
CA SER A 324 23.94 -21.30 22.06
C SER A 324 24.14 -21.78 20.62
N SER A 325 23.82 -23.05 20.30
CA SER A 325 23.98 -23.55 18.93
C SER A 325 22.97 -22.92 17.98
N LEU A 326 23.39 -22.66 16.74
CA LEU A 326 22.52 -22.13 15.67
C LEU A 326 21.25 -22.98 15.50
N GLU A 327 21.43 -24.30 15.58
CA GLU A 327 20.37 -25.29 15.41
C GLU A 327 19.40 -25.36 16.61
N ALA A 328 19.78 -24.87 17.79
CA ALA A 328 18.87 -24.67 18.91
C ALA A 328 18.07 -23.37 18.73
N LEU A 329 18.75 -22.26 18.41
CA LEU A 329 18.13 -20.95 18.18
C LEU A 329 17.06 -20.98 17.07
N LEU A 330 17.28 -21.74 15.99
CA LEU A 330 16.33 -21.88 14.88
C LEU A 330 15.18 -22.87 15.15
N ARG A 331 15.35 -23.84 16.05
CA ARG A 331 14.30 -24.79 16.43
C ARG A 331 13.29 -24.20 17.42
N ALA A 332 13.72 -23.27 18.27
CA ALA A 332 12.91 -22.68 19.34
C ALA A 332 11.55 -22.18 18.82
N ASP A 333 10.45 -22.61 19.44
CA ASP A 333 9.09 -22.37 18.95
C ASP A 333 8.47 -21.08 19.53
N VAL A 334 9.15 -19.96 19.30
CA VAL A 334 8.77 -18.63 19.81
C VAL A 334 7.75 -17.99 18.86
N ARG A 335 6.48 -18.41 18.97
CA ARG A 335 5.39 -17.93 18.09
C ARG A 335 4.90 -16.52 18.48
N PRO A 336 4.73 -15.59 17.52
CA PRO A 336 3.97 -14.36 17.74
C PRO A 336 2.46 -14.61 17.72
N PRO A 337 1.64 -13.67 18.23
CA PRO A 337 0.22 -13.60 17.90
C PRO A 337 0.01 -13.47 16.38
N THR A 338 -1.11 -13.99 15.86
CA THR A 338 -1.48 -13.88 14.45
C THR A 338 -1.43 -12.41 14.00
N PHE A 339 -0.98 -12.16 12.76
CA PHE A 339 -0.82 -10.84 12.15
C PHE A 339 0.35 -9.98 12.67
N LEU A 340 1.15 -10.46 13.62
CA LEU A 340 2.35 -9.78 14.14
C LEU A 340 3.65 -10.58 13.84
N SER A 341 4.80 -10.07 14.27
CA SER A 341 6.11 -10.74 14.19
C SER A 341 6.75 -10.90 15.57
N ALA A 342 7.56 -11.96 15.76
CA ALA A 342 8.29 -12.20 17.02
C ALA A 342 9.70 -11.59 16.97
N PHE A 343 10.40 -11.76 15.85
CA PHE A 343 11.72 -11.18 15.61
C PHE A 343 11.69 -10.34 14.33
N GLY A 344 11.80 -9.02 14.51
CA GLY A 344 11.74 -8.00 13.47
C GLY A 344 12.15 -6.64 14.04
N PRO A 345 12.09 -5.56 13.25
CA PRO A 345 12.46 -4.22 13.70
C PRO A 345 11.79 -3.85 15.02
N SER A 346 12.55 -3.25 15.94
CA SER A 346 12.05 -2.89 17.27
C SER A 346 12.69 -1.59 17.76
N VAL A 347 12.04 -0.93 18.72
CA VAL A 347 12.60 0.26 19.35
C VAL A 347 13.89 -0.11 20.10
N ASP A 348 15.02 0.41 19.63
CA ASP A 348 16.34 0.18 20.20
C ASP A 348 17.02 1.47 20.67
N GLY A 349 16.47 2.63 20.27
CA GLY A 349 16.96 3.96 20.61
C GLY A 349 18.11 4.44 19.72
N VAL A 350 18.59 3.61 18.78
CA VAL A 350 19.73 3.93 17.90
C VAL A 350 19.27 4.01 16.44
N VAL A 351 18.75 2.90 15.91
CA VAL A 351 18.24 2.81 14.53
C VAL A 351 16.78 3.24 14.47
N ILE A 352 15.99 2.82 15.49
CA ILE A 352 14.59 3.20 15.65
C ILE A 352 14.44 3.86 17.03
N LYS A 353 14.14 5.17 17.02
CA LYS A 353 13.89 5.95 18.23
C LYS A 353 12.53 5.60 18.85
N PRO A 354 12.33 5.82 20.17
CA PRO A 354 11.12 5.34 20.84
C PRO A 354 9.82 6.01 20.38
N ASP A 355 9.85 7.34 20.22
CA ASP A 355 8.66 8.11 19.86
C ASP A 355 8.39 8.18 18.34
N PHE A 356 9.10 7.39 17.51
CA PHE A 356 9.10 7.56 16.05
C PHE A 356 7.70 7.57 15.40
N GLN A 357 6.74 6.82 15.96
CA GLN A 357 5.34 6.85 15.51
C GLN A 357 4.66 8.19 15.82
N LYS A 358 4.88 8.74 17.02
CA LYS A 358 4.36 10.06 17.42
C LYS A 358 5.02 11.16 16.60
N ASP A 359 6.34 11.07 16.40
CA ASP A 359 7.12 12.01 15.58
C ASP A 359 6.58 12.06 14.15
N LEU A 360 6.38 10.89 13.53
CA LEU A 360 5.73 10.77 12.23
C LEU A 360 4.32 11.39 12.24
N LEU A 361 3.42 10.91 13.11
CA LEU A 361 2.03 11.36 13.15
C LEU A 361 1.87 12.86 13.48
N SER A 362 2.85 13.49 14.14
CA SER A 362 2.88 14.93 14.40
C SER A 362 2.85 15.77 13.11
N TYR A 363 3.43 15.26 12.02
CA TYR A 363 3.44 15.95 10.72
C TYR A 363 2.06 16.06 10.06
N LEU A 364 1.07 15.27 10.47
CA LEU A 364 -0.31 15.41 9.99
C LEU A 364 -1.00 16.66 10.58
N GLY A 365 -0.77 16.94 11.86
CA GLY A 365 -1.33 18.10 12.56
C GLY A 365 -2.83 17.99 12.90
N PRO A 366 -3.39 18.99 13.62
CA PRO A 366 -4.74 18.94 14.19
C PRO A 366 -5.90 19.04 13.16
N GLU A 367 -5.61 19.28 11.88
CA GLU A 367 -6.64 19.28 10.82
C GLU A 367 -6.86 17.88 10.22
N PHE A 368 -5.92 16.95 10.43
CA PHE A 368 -6.04 15.54 10.02
C PHE A 368 -6.24 14.58 11.20
N GLN A 369 -5.95 15.02 12.43
CA GLN A 369 -6.34 14.35 13.68
C GLN A 369 -7.69 14.92 14.13
N GLY A 370 -8.80 14.21 13.90
CA GLY A 370 -10.15 14.79 13.92
C GLY A 370 -10.61 15.34 15.28
N PHE A 371 -11.29 16.49 15.21
CA PHE A 371 -12.09 17.23 16.21
C PHE A 371 -11.76 17.04 17.72
N GLY A 372 -10.49 16.85 18.07
CA GLY A 372 -10.00 16.74 19.44
C GLY A 372 -9.41 18.06 19.93
N ILE A 373 -9.75 18.45 21.16
CA ILE A 373 -9.10 19.59 21.83
C ILE A 373 -7.67 19.17 22.20
N LEU A 374 -6.68 19.68 21.46
CA LEU A 374 -5.26 19.51 21.82
C LEU A 374 -4.98 20.08 23.23
N PRO A 375 -4.20 19.37 24.06
CA PRO A 375 -3.55 19.99 25.22
C PRO A 375 -2.72 21.20 24.76
N LYS A 376 -2.97 22.36 25.36
CA LYS A 376 -2.16 23.56 25.10
C LYS A 376 -0.75 23.30 25.63
N LYS A 377 0.21 23.24 24.70
CA LYS A 377 1.54 22.59 24.80
C LYS A 377 1.51 21.08 24.54
N ALA A 378 1.37 20.70 23.27
CA ALA A 378 2.36 19.78 22.74
C ALA A 378 3.71 20.53 22.70
N GLU A 379 4.65 20.17 23.57
CA GLU A 379 6.00 20.70 23.48
C GLU A 379 6.57 20.36 22.09
N HIS A 380 7.26 21.31 21.46
CA HIS A 380 7.94 21.03 20.21
C HIS A 380 9.17 20.18 20.53
N GLY A 381 8.99 18.85 20.51
CA GLY A 381 10.08 17.91 20.42
C GLY A 381 10.98 18.27 19.23
N GLU A 382 12.25 17.89 19.33
CA GLU A 382 13.24 18.22 18.29
C GLU A 382 12.85 17.62 16.92
N ALA A 383 13.60 17.95 15.86
CA ALA A 383 13.46 17.29 14.56
C ALA A 383 13.99 15.83 14.67
N ILE A 384 13.15 14.92 15.17
CA ILE A 384 13.59 13.62 15.69
C ILE A 384 13.82 12.57 14.58
N THR A 385 13.09 12.64 13.47
CA THR A 385 13.37 11.86 12.23
C THR A 385 14.54 12.45 11.44
N SER A 386 15.16 11.69 10.53
CA SER A 386 16.20 12.22 9.63
C SER A 386 15.75 13.51 8.91
N ASN A 387 16.67 14.41 8.58
CA ASN A 387 16.39 15.58 7.72
C ASN A 387 16.45 15.24 6.21
N ASN A 388 16.66 13.96 5.86
CA ASN A 388 16.94 13.55 4.50
C ASN A 388 15.67 13.63 3.63
N LYS A 389 15.82 14.26 2.47
CA LYS A 389 14.81 14.40 1.41
C LYS A 389 14.97 13.25 0.42
N TYR A 390 13.89 12.54 0.12
CA TYR A 390 13.90 11.44 -0.85
C TYR A 390 12.70 11.54 -1.79
N ASP A 391 12.90 11.35 -3.10
CA ASP A 391 11.76 11.05 -3.97
C ASP A 391 11.18 9.69 -3.55
N LEU A 392 9.85 9.57 -3.55
CA LEU A 392 9.13 8.37 -3.13
C LEU A 392 8.22 7.86 -4.25
N LEU A 393 8.40 6.60 -4.62
CA LEU A 393 7.41 5.83 -5.37
C LEU A 393 6.83 4.79 -4.41
N PHE A 394 5.51 4.68 -4.33
CA PHE A 394 4.87 3.65 -3.53
C PHE A 394 3.65 3.06 -4.23
N GLY A 395 3.24 1.87 -3.81
CA GLY A 395 1.99 1.30 -4.29
C GLY A 395 1.61 -0.02 -3.63
N VAL A 396 0.42 -0.47 -3.98
CA VAL A 396 -0.23 -1.65 -3.41
C VAL A 396 -0.82 -2.54 -4.50
N THR A 397 -1.03 -3.80 -4.17
CA THR A 397 -1.93 -4.70 -4.91
C THR A 397 -3.37 -4.51 -4.40
N THR A 398 -4.38 -5.04 -5.08
CA THR A 398 -5.78 -4.87 -4.63
C THR A 398 -6.13 -5.74 -3.41
N SER A 399 -5.46 -6.88 -3.25
CA SER A 399 -5.89 -7.98 -2.37
C SER A 399 -4.73 -8.55 -1.54
N GLU A 400 -3.96 -7.64 -0.94
CA GLU A 400 -2.71 -7.88 -0.19
C GLU A 400 -2.80 -9.00 0.87
N ALA A 401 -3.97 -9.21 1.50
CA ALA A 401 -4.13 -10.19 2.56
C ALA A 401 -4.48 -11.63 2.09
N LEU A 402 -4.80 -11.85 0.80
CA LEU A 402 -5.38 -13.13 0.33
C LEU A 402 -4.49 -14.35 0.62
N TRP A 403 -3.17 -14.20 0.53
CA TRP A 403 -2.20 -15.29 0.71
C TRP A 403 -2.21 -15.93 2.12
N ARG A 404 -2.92 -15.32 3.09
CA ARG A 404 -3.08 -15.82 4.47
C ARG A 404 -4.28 -16.76 4.68
N PHE A 405 -5.16 -16.92 3.69
CA PHE A 405 -6.38 -17.73 3.81
C PHE A 405 -6.15 -19.18 3.32
N ALA A 406 -6.87 -20.16 3.87
CA ALA A 406 -6.75 -21.54 3.41
C ALA A 406 -7.35 -21.71 2.00
N GLU A 407 -6.87 -22.67 1.21
CA GLU A 407 -7.35 -22.86 -0.17
C GLU A 407 -8.87 -23.10 -0.22
N ARG A 408 -9.42 -23.84 0.75
CA ARG A 408 -10.88 -24.05 0.88
C ARG A 408 -11.66 -22.74 1.00
N ASP A 409 -11.09 -21.73 1.65
CA ASP A 409 -11.68 -20.41 1.83
C ASP A 409 -11.63 -19.64 0.51
N VAL A 410 -10.50 -19.73 -0.19
CA VAL A 410 -10.28 -19.11 -1.50
C VAL A 410 -11.18 -19.75 -2.57
N GLU A 411 -11.43 -21.06 -2.52
CA GLU A 411 -12.39 -21.74 -3.40
C GLU A 411 -13.87 -21.43 -3.05
N LYS A 412 -14.26 -21.61 -1.78
CA LYS A 412 -15.68 -21.74 -1.36
C LYS A 412 -16.20 -20.60 -0.48
N GLY A 413 -15.30 -19.76 0.03
CA GLY A 413 -15.64 -18.67 0.94
C GLY A 413 -15.92 -19.16 2.35
N PHE A 414 -16.45 -18.28 3.20
CA PHE A 414 -16.85 -18.62 4.56
C PHE A 414 -17.98 -17.73 5.07
N GLU A 415 -18.64 -18.18 6.13
CA GLU A 415 -19.77 -17.47 6.75
C GLU A 415 -19.30 -16.37 7.72
N GLY A 416 -20.24 -15.51 8.13
CA GLY A 416 -19.97 -14.35 8.99
C GLY A 416 -19.27 -14.72 10.31
N GLU A 417 -19.61 -15.87 10.89
CA GLU A 417 -18.97 -16.35 12.13
C GLU A 417 -17.44 -16.50 11.99
N ARG A 418 -16.94 -16.97 10.84
CA ARG A 418 -15.49 -17.07 10.60
C ARG A 418 -14.86 -15.72 10.27
N ARG A 419 -15.52 -14.86 9.49
CA ARG A 419 -15.10 -13.45 9.30
C ARG A 419 -14.88 -12.80 10.67
N ASP A 420 -15.83 -12.97 11.56
CA ASP A 420 -15.84 -12.34 12.87
C ASP A 420 -14.71 -12.86 13.75
N ARG A 421 -14.41 -14.17 13.77
CA ARG A 421 -13.22 -14.70 14.46
C ARG A 421 -11.91 -14.11 13.92
N ILE A 422 -11.78 -13.98 12.60
CA ILE A 422 -10.56 -13.45 11.94
C ILE A 422 -10.37 -11.96 12.27
N ILE A 423 -11.40 -11.14 12.08
CA ILE A 423 -11.35 -9.70 12.37
C ILE A 423 -11.16 -9.48 13.89
N ARG A 424 -11.79 -10.29 14.74
CA ARG A 424 -11.60 -10.21 16.20
C ARG A 424 -10.18 -10.56 16.63
N THR A 425 -9.51 -11.56 16.01
CA THR A 425 -8.08 -11.81 16.24
C THR A 425 -7.24 -10.60 15.82
N TYR A 426 -7.47 -10.06 14.62
CA TYR A 426 -6.70 -8.89 14.15
C TYR A 426 -6.85 -7.72 15.12
N VAL A 427 -8.08 -7.36 15.50
CA VAL A 427 -8.35 -6.24 16.40
C VAL A 427 -7.72 -6.47 17.78
N ARG A 428 -7.82 -7.68 18.36
CA ARG A 428 -7.19 -8.03 19.64
C ARG A 428 -5.67 -7.95 19.62
N ASN A 429 -5.04 -8.20 18.48
CA ASN A 429 -3.59 -8.23 18.37
C ASN A 429 -3.00 -6.86 17.97
N ALA A 430 -3.73 -6.05 17.20
CA ALA A 430 -3.27 -4.76 16.68
C ALA A 430 -3.65 -3.53 17.52
N TYR A 431 -4.59 -3.65 18.47
CA TYR A 431 -5.08 -2.54 19.30
C TYR A 431 -5.12 -2.91 20.80
N MET A 432 -5.26 -1.90 21.67
CA MET A 432 -5.29 -2.04 23.14
C MET A 432 -6.57 -1.52 23.80
N TYR A 433 -7.22 -0.52 23.19
CA TYR A 433 -8.39 0.19 23.74
C TYR A 433 -9.63 0.01 22.86
N HIS A 434 -10.82 0.04 23.48
CA HIS A 434 -12.15 -0.05 22.82
C HIS A 434 -12.25 -1.11 21.69
N LEU A 435 -11.77 -2.33 21.98
CA LEU A 435 -11.67 -3.41 20.99
C LEU A 435 -13.04 -3.81 20.42
N THR A 436 -14.09 -3.71 21.22
CA THR A 436 -15.47 -4.06 20.84
C THR A 436 -16.01 -3.06 19.81
N GLU A 437 -15.77 -1.77 20.03
CA GLU A 437 -16.22 -0.64 19.22
C GLU A 437 -15.48 -0.62 17.87
N ILE A 438 -14.15 -0.81 17.90
CA ILE A 438 -13.32 -0.96 16.71
C ILE A 438 -13.78 -2.16 15.87
N PHE A 439 -14.00 -3.31 16.50
CA PHE A 439 -14.48 -4.52 15.81
C PHE A 439 -15.83 -4.31 15.11
N TYR A 440 -16.83 -3.77 15.81
CA TYR A 440 -18.14 -3.53 15.19
C TYR A 440 -18.08 -2.45 14.10
N THR A 441 -17.24 -1.43 14.25
CA THR A 441 -17.00 -0.43 13.20
C THR A 441 -16.47 -1.08 11.92
N ILE A 442 -15.47 -1.96 12.02
CA ILE A 442 -14.90 -2.68 10.88
C ILE A 442 -15.93 -3.65 10.28
N VAL A 443 -16.64 -4.43 11.12
CA VAL A 443 -17.67 -5.36 10.63
C VAL A 443 -18.80 -4.63 9.91
N ASN A 444 -19.17 -3.43 10.37
CA ASN A 444 -20.19 -2.59 9.72
C ASN A 444 -19.73 -2.04 8.36
N GLU A 445 -18.53 -1.46 8.28
CA GLU A 445 -17.94 -0.93 7.04
C GLU A 445 -17.73 -2.02 5.98
N TYR A 446 -17.35 -3.23 6.40
CA TYR A 446 -17.06 -4.37 5.52
C TYR A 446 -18.20 -5.40 5.50
N THR A 447 -19.45 -4.93 5.50
CA THR A 447 -20.65 -5.73 5.19
C THR A 447 -21.45 -5.07 4.06
N ASP A 448 -21.83 -5.85 3.04
CA ASP A 448 -22.63 -5.38 1.91
C ASP A 448 -24.12 -5.31 2.31
N TRP A 449 -24.50 -4.25 3.02
CA TRP A 449 -25.87 -4.06 3.55
C TRP A 449 -26.96 -3.90 2.48
N GLU A 450 -26.61 -3.77 1.18
CA GLU A 450 -27.60 -3.88 0.10
C GLU A 450 -28.15 -5.31 -0.04
N ARG A 451 -27.48 -6.31 0.54
CA ARG A 451 -27.88 -7.73 0.51
C ARG A 451 -28.32 -8.23 1.89
N THR A 452 -29.58 -8.65 1.98
CA THR A 452 -30.13 -9.31 3.17
C THR A 452 -29.51 -10.68 3.47
N VAL A 453 -28.91 -11.34 2.47
CA VAL A 453 -28.18 -12.60 2.62
C VAL A 453 -26.77 -12.44 2.06
N GLN A 454 -25.77 -12.56 2.95
CA GLN A 454 -24.36 -12.48 2.59
C GLN A 454 -23.88 -13.80 1.99
N HIS A 455 -23.45 -13.77 0.72
CA HIS A 455 -22.90 -14.95 0.06
C HIS A 455 -21.45 -15.22 0.54
N PRO A 456 -21.03 -16.47 0.84
CA PRO A 456 -19.71 -16.76 1.41
C PRO A 456 -18.50 -16.24 0.60
N MET A 457 -18.64 -16.04 -0.72
CA MET A 457 -17.64 -15.32 -1.53
C MET A 457 -17.47 -13.87 -1.06
N ASN A 458 -18.57 -13.12 -1.00
CA ASN A 458 -18.59 -11.70 -0.63
C ASN A 458 -18.07 -11.51 0.80
N THR A 459 -18.46 -12.41 1.72
CA THR A 459 -17.98 -12.43 3.11
C THR A 459 -16.46 -12.65 3.19
N ARG A 460 -15.89 -13.55 2.36
CA ARG A 460 -14.44 -13.67 2.20
C ARG A 460 -13.85 -12.38 1.65
N ASP A 461 -14.35 -11.90 0.51
CA ASP A 461 -13.74 -10.80 -0.23
C ASP A 461 -13.72 -9.53 0.61
N ALA A 462 -14.81 -9.19 1.31
CA ALA A 462 -14.84 -8.09 2.28
C ALA A 462 -13.87 -8.30 3.46
N CYS A 463 -13.68 -9.53 3.94
CA CYS A 463 -12.71 -9.84 5.00
C CYS A 463 -11.24 -9.70 4.52
N VAL A 464 -10.92 -10.20 3.32
CA VAL A 464 -9.62 -10.02 2.65
C VAL A 464 -9.36 -8.53 2.43
N GLN A 465 -10.38 -7.81 1.97
CA GLN A 465 -10.34 -6.38 1.67
C GLN A 465 -10.15 -5.53 2.96
N ALA A 466 -10.75 -5.93 4.08
CA ALA A 466 -10.54 -5.29 5.40
C ALA A 466 -9.12 -5.47 5.92
N LEU A 467 -8.60 -6.70 5.90
CA LEU A 467 -7.22 -6.99 6.33
C LEU A 467 -6.18 -6.36 5.39
N SER A 468 -6.46 -6.30 4.09
CA SER A 468 -5.57 -5.64 3.11
C SER A 468 -5.40 -4.15 3.43
N ASP A 469 -6.49 -3.46 3.79
CA ASP A 469 -6.40 -2.05 4.18
C ASP A 469 -5.68 -1.87 5.51
N ALA A 470 -6.08 -2.63 6.52
CA ALA A 470 -5.54 -2.49 7.88
C ALA A 470 -4.03 -2.78 7.96
N GLN A 471 -3.56 -3.80 7.23
CA GLN A 471 -2.17 -4.25 7.30
C GLN A 471 -1.25 -3.59 6.27
N PHE A 472 -1.78 -3.11 5.15
CA PHE A 472 -0.97 -2.66 4.01
C PHE A 472 -1.42 -1.29 3.45
N VAL A 473 -2.67 -1.15 2.97
CA VAL A 473 -3.07 0.05 2.22
C VAL A 473 -3.11 1.31 3.09
N ALA A 474 -3.81 1.29 4.22
CA ALA A 474 -3.90 2.46 5.09
C ALA A 474 -2.52 2.87 5.65
N PRO A 475 -1.69 1.96 6.21
CA PRO A 475 -0.33 2.30 6.63
C PRO A 475 0.56 2.89 5.53
N LEU A 476 0.48 2.36 4.30
CA LEU A 476 1.34 2.83 3.20
C LEU A 476 0.85 4.15 2.59
N VAL A 477 -0.46 4.37 2.47
CA VAL A 477 -1.04 5.68 2.08
C VAL A 477 -0.69 6.74 3.13
N GLN A 478 -0.79 6.41 4.42
CA GLN A 478 -0.36 7.30 5.50
C GLN A 478 1.13 7.64 5.41
N THR A 479 1.99 6.68 5.09
CA THR A 479 3.42 6.92 4.80
C THR A 479 3.60 7.87 3.60
N GLY A 480 2.83 7.71 2.52
CA GLY A 480 2.85 8.60 1.36
C GLY A 480 2.45 10.04 1.69
N ASP A 481 1.41 10.22 2.50
CA ASP A 481 0.99 11.53 3.02
C ASP A 481 2.08 12.16 3.89
N LEU A 482 2.65 11.38 4.81
CA LEU A 482 3.70 11.83 5.73
C LEU A 482 4.97 12.29 5.03
N PHE A 483 5.47 11.54 4.04
CA PHE A 483 6.62 11.96 3.23
C PHE A 483 6.33 13.27 2.48
N THR A 484 5.13 13.40 1.91
CA THR A 484 4.75 14.59 1.13
C THR A 484 4.55 15.83 2.02
N LEU A 485 3.96 15.68 3.22
CA LEU A 485 3.75 16.77 4.18
C LEU A 485 5.04 17.21 4.89
N ARG A 486 5.91 16.25 5.25
CA ARG A 486 7.23 16.52 5.86
C ARG A 486 8.15 17.33 4.94
N HIS A 487 7.90 17.34 3.64
CA HIS A 487 8.65 18.14 2.67
C HIS A 487 8.02 19.50 2.33
N THR A 488 6.72 19.71 2.58
CA THR A 488 6.04 21.00 2.34
C THR A 488 6.01 21.91 3.57
N LYS A 489 5.97 21.36 4.79
CA LYS A 489 6.04 22.15 6.03
C LYS A 489 7.45 22.73 6.22
N ARG A 490 7.58 24.06 6.05
CA ARG A 490 8.77 24.81 6.49
C ARG A 490 8.84 24.82 8.02
N PRO A 491 10.04 24.80 8.65
CA PRO A 491 10.17 25.01 10.08
C PRO A 491 9.69 26.42 10.45
N ASN A 492 8.78 26.53 11.42
CA ASN A 492 8.25 27.81 11.89
C ASN A 492 9.30 28.54 12.74
N GLY A 493 10.14 29.35 12.08
CA GLY A 493 11.31 30.00 12.69
C GLY A 493 11.58 31.40 12.13
N MET A 494 10.64 32.33 12.37
CA MET A 494 10.76 33.80 12.26
C MET A 494 12.01 34.39 11.54
N HIS A 495 12.04 34.28 10.22
CA HIS A 495 12.75 35.23 9.36
C HIS A 495 11.98 35.43 8.05
N VAL A 496 11.78 36.69 7.67
CA VAL A 496 11.32 37.03 6.32
C VAL A 496 12.47 36.71 5.37
N PRO A 497 12.30 35.83 4.36
CA PRO A 497 13.34 35.63 3.37
C PRO A 497 13.55 36.95 2.62
N LEU A 498 14.81 37.40 2.58
CA LEU A 498 15.28 38.22 1.46
C LEU A 498 14.95 37.47 0.15
N PRO A 499 14.74 38.17 -0.97
CA PRO A 499 14.40 37.53 -2.24
C PRO A 499 15.57 36.71 -2.79
N VAL A 500 15.68 35.47 -2.30
CA VAL A 500 16.54 34.42 -2.85
C VAL A 500 16.04 34.10 -4.26
N HIS A 501 16.96 34.08 -5.23
CA HIS A 501 16.61 33.77 -6.61
C HIS A 501 16.00 32.35 -6.72
N ASP A 502 15.03 32.17 -7.62
CA ASP A 502 14.36 30.88 -7.82
C ASP A 502 15.32 29.73 -8.22
N ALA A 503 16.55 30.05 -8.64
CA ALA A 503 17.60 29.08 -8.94
C ALA A 503 18.15 28.36 -7.69
N ASP A 504 18.14 28.97 -6.51
CA ASP A 504 18.74 28.43 -5.28
C ASP A 504 17.76 27.62 -4.42
N LYS A 505 16.51 27.45 -4.89
CA LYS A 505 15.51 26.60 -4.25
C LYS A 505 15.79 25.15 -4.60
N GLU A 506 16.28 24.35 -3.65
CA GLU A 506 16.31 22.89 -3.82
C GLU A 506 14.93 22.38 -4.23
N PRO A 507 14.83 21.53 -5.28
CA PRO A 507 13.56 20.99 -5.72
C PRO A 507 12.93 20.17 -4.61
N LEU A 508 11.62 20.36 -4.41
CA LEU A 508 10.83 19.52 -3.50
C LEU A 508 10.85 18.06 -4.01
N PRO A 509 11.05 17.08 -3.12
CA PRO A 509 10.99 15.67 -3.50
C PRO A 509 9.61 15.29 -4.03
N LYS A 510 9.59 14.31 -4.94
CA LYS A 510 8.37 13.94 -5.67
C LYS A 510 7.84 12.61 -5.16
N THR A 511 6.54 12.60 -4.89
CA THR A 511 5.81 11.41 -4.46
C THR A 511 4.95 10.87 -5.61
N TYR A 512 4.93 9.56 -5.83
CA TYR A 512 4.07 8.90 -6.82
C TYR A 512 3.42 7.67 -6.20
N PHE A 513 2.11 7.49 -6.42
CA PHE A 513 1.33 6.34 -5.94
C PHE A 513 0.82 5.51 -7.13
N TYR A 514 0.86 4.19 -7.03
CA TYR A 514 0.13 3.27 -7.91
C TYR A 514 -0.73 2.26 -7.15
N VAL A 515 -1.74 1.73 -7.84
CA VAL A 515 -2.45 0.51 -7.46
C VAL A 515 -2.30 -0.47 -8.62
N PHE A 516 -1.78 -1.66 -8.33
CA PHE A 516 -1.61 -2.71 -9.33
C PHE A 516 -2.85 -3.62 -9.32
N ASP A 517 -3.64 -3.50 -10.39
CA ASP A 517 -4.90 -4.21 -10.65
C ASP A 517 -4.75 -5.05 -11.91
N TYR A 518 -3.99 -6.14 -11.79
CA TYR A 518 -3.87 -7.16 -12.81
C TYR A 518 -3.53 -8.53 -12.20
N GLN A 519 -4.24 -9.57 -12.64
CA GLN A 519 -3.90 -10.96 -12.36
C GLN A 519 -3.26 -11.57 -13.62
N MET A 520 -2.15 -12.31 -13.47
CA MET A 520 -1.51 -13.03 -14.58
C MET A 520 -2.48 -14.05 -15.16
N LYS A 521 -2.62 -14.11 -16.49
CA LYS A 521 -3.64 -14.96 -17.16
C LYS A 521 -3.52 -16.43 -16.76
N ASP A 522 -2.29 -16.94 -16.77
CA ASP A 522 -1.94 -18.31 -16.42
C ASP A 522 -1.18 -18.35 -15.07
N GLY A 523 -1.52 -17.41 -14.18
CA GLY A 523 -0.96 -17.28 -12.83
C GLY A 523 -1.56 -18.23 -11.79
N ASP A 524 -0.93 -18.33 -10.62
CA ASP A 524 -1.25 -19.35 -9.63
C ASP A 524 -2.53 -19.08 -8.79
N TYR A 525 -3.19 -17.93 -8.97
CA TYR A 525 -4.38 -17.50 -8.21
C TYR A 525 -5.67 -17.46 -9.06
N PRO A 526 -6.86 -17.69 -8.46
CA PRO A 526 -8.14 -17.58 -9.17
C PRO A 526 -8.40 -16.18 -9.74
N GLN A 527 -8.78 -16.12 -11.02
CA GLN A 527 -8.98 -14.91 -11.86
C GLN A 527 -10.25 -14.09 -11.50
N ARG A 528 -10.55 -13.96 -10.20
CA ARG A 528 -11.74 -13.28 -9.66
C ARG A 528 -11.44 -12.42 -8.43
N MET A 529 -10.17 -12.26 -8.08
CA MET A 529 -9.75 -11.78 -6.75
C MET A 529 -8.90 -10.51 -6.80
N GLY A 530 -8.63 -9.98 -7.99
CA GLY A 530 -7.66 -8.89 -8.17
C GLY A 530 -6.23 -9.35 -7.86
N SER A 531 -5.27 -8.44 -7.97
CA SER A 531 -3.86 -8.77 -7.70
C SER A 531 -3.64 -9.11 -6.23
N VAL A 532 -2.89 -10.17 -5.99
CA VAL A 532 -2.40 -10.60 -4.69
C VAL A 532 -1.00 -10.02 -4.44
N HIS A 533 -0.64 -9.85 -3.16
CA HIS A 533 0.67 -9.42 -2.68
C HIS A 533 1.85 -10.07 -3.44
N GLY A 534 2.67 -9.27 -4.13
CA GLY A 534 3.86 -9.72 -4.84
C GLY A 534 3.63 -10.14 -6.30
N GLU A 535 2.39 -10.17 -6.81
CA GLU A 535 2.13 -10.43 -8.24
C GLU A 535 2.65 -9.31 -9.17
N GLU A 536 2.97 -8.13 -8.64
CA GLU A 536 3.63 -7.03 -9.37
C GLU A 536 5.12 -7.31 -9.65
N LEU A 537 5.79 -8.11 -8.80
CA LEU A 537 7.22 -8.40 -8.88
C LEU A 537 7.70 -8.97 -10.23
N PRO A 538 7.08 -10.01 -10.83
CA PRO A 538 7.51 -10.50 -12.15
C PRO A 538 7.49 -9.43 -13.23
N PHE A 539 6.55 -8.48 -13.17
CA PHE A 539 6.46 -7.37 -14.13
C PHE A 539 7.53 -6.31 -13.90
N VAL A 540 7.87 -6.02 -12.64
CA VAL A 540 8.95 -5.08 -12.24
C VAL A 540 10.34 -5.64 -12.56
N PHE A 541 10.55 -6.95 -12.41
CA PHE A 541 11.83 -7.60 -12.71
C PHE A 541 12.01 -8.02 -14.18
N GLY A 542 10.94 -8.06 -14.97
CA GLY A 542 11.00 -8.34 -16.41
C GLY A 542 10.83 -9.81 -16.81
N ALA A 543 10.25 -10.65 -15.95
CA ALA A 543 9.96 -12.04 -16.30
C ALA A 543 9.13 -12.20 -17.60
N PRO A 544 8.12 -11.35 -17.90
CA PRO A 544 7.38 -11.38 -19.17
C PRO A 544 8.18 -11.02 -20.44
N LEU A 545 9.42 -10.53 -20.32
CA LEU A 545 10.29 -10.22 -21.47
C LEU A 545 11.04 -11.46 -22.01
N VAL A 546 11.16 -12.50 -21.18
CA VAL A 546 12.02 -13.68 -21.41
C VAL A 546 11.33 -15.03 -21.14
N ASP A 547 10.00 -15.00 -20.97
CA ASP A 547 9.15 -16.12 -20.56
C ASP A 547 9.53 -16.79 -19.21
N GLY A 548 9.91 -15.97 -18.23
CA GLY A 548 10.13 -16.36 -16.84
C GLY A 548 11.55 -16.80 -16.48
N PHE A 549 11.97 -16.47 -15.26
CA PHE A 549 13.28 -16.81 -14.70
C PHE A 549 13.24 -16.89 -13.16
N GLY A 550 14.26 -17.52 -12.57
CA GLY A 550 14.36 -17.69 -11.11
C GLY A 550 13.15 -18.44 -10.55
N HIS A 551 12.43 -17.81 -9.63
CA HIS A 551 11.22 -18.36 -9.00
C HIS A 551 9.89 -17.84 -9.63
N PHE A 552 9.96 -16.93 -10.60
CA PHE A 552 8.79 -16.37 -11.27
C PHE A 552 8.10 -17.41 -12.18
N PRO A 553 6.77 -17.31 -12.40
CA PRO A 553 6.06 -18.19 -13.34
C PRO A 553 6.50 -17.96 -14.81
N ARG A 554 5.90 -18.73 -15.71
CA ARG A 554 6.15 -18.71 -17.18
C ARG A 554 4.81 -18.69 -17.94
N ASN A 555 4.87 -18.77 -19.27
CA ASN A 555 3.74 -18.73 -20.20
C ASN A 555 3.09 -17.34 -20.30
N TYR A 556 3.89 -16.28 -20.32
CA TYR A 556 3.35 -14.91 -20.39
C TYR A 556 2.76 -14.61 -21.77
N THR A 557 1.59 -13.94 -21.80
CA THR A 557 1.04 -13.43 -23.05
C THR A 557 1.80 -12.19 -23.54
N LYS A 558 1.69 -11.90 -24.84
CA LYS A 558 2.25 -10.66 -25.42
C LYS A 558 1.71 -9.38 -24.77
N ALA A 559 0.52 -9.42 -24.17
CA ALA A 559 -0.04 -8.28 -23.45
C ALA A 559 0.65 -8.09 -22.09
N GLU A 560 1.04 -9.17 -21.42
CA GLU A 560 1.83 -9.14 -20.18
C GLU A 560 3.27 -8.70 -20.45
N THR A 561 3.87 -9.08 -21.59
CA THR A 561 5.14 -8.50 -22.08
C THR A 561 5.02 -6.98 -22.21
N GLN A 562 4.00 -6.47 -22.92
CA GLN A 562 3.79 -5.02 -23.11
C GLN A 562 3.47 -4.27 -21.80
N LEU A 563 2.82 -4.95 -20.83
CA LEU A 563 2.59 -4.42 -19.48
C LEU A 563 3.93 -4.29 -18.73
N SER A 564 4.78 -5.31 -18.75
CA SER A 564 6.11 -5.30 -18.12
C SER A 564 7.03 -4.26 -18.76
N GLU A 565 7.12 -4.18 -20.08
CA GLU A 565 7.85 -3.11 -20.80
C GLU A 565 7.47 -1.72 -20.28
N SER A 566 6.17 -1.49 -20.06
CA SER A 566 5.63 -0.19 -19.63
C SER A 566 5.89 0.10 -18.14
N ILE A 567 5.74 -0.89 -17.27
CA ILE A 567 6.03 -0.78 -15.82
C ILE A 567 7.52 -0.52 -15.61
N ILE A 568 8.38 -1.31 -16.26
CA ILE A 568 9.84 -1.19 -16.17
C ILE A 568 10.29 0.19 -16.65
N GLN A 569 9.69 0.74 -17.72
CA GLN A 569 10.02 2.09 -18.18
C GLN A 569 9.74 3.16 -17.09
N TYR A 570 8.58 3.14 -16.44
CA TYR A 570 8.27 4.10 -15.38
C TYR A 570 9.20 3.94 -14.17
N PHE A 571 9.45 2.70 -13.73
CA PHE A 571 10.34 2.41 -12.59
C PHE A 571 11.78 2.84 -12.91
N ALA A 572 12.30 2.50 -14.09
CA ALA A 572 13.63 2.91 -14.56
C ALA A 572 13.76 4.43 -14.66
N ASN A 573 12.73 5.13 -15.15
CA ASN A 573 12.71 6.59 -15.23
C ASN A 573 12.72 7.24 -13.83
N PHE A 574 12.00 6.66 -12.87
CA PHE A 574 12.04 7.08 -11.47
C PHE A 574 13.42 6.84 -10.83
N VAL A 575 14.01 5.65 -10.98
CA VAL A 575 15.37 5.34 -10.49
C VAL A 575 16.42 6.26 -11.12
N ARG A 576 16.25 6.65 -12.39
CA ARG A 576 17.16 7.55 -13.11
C ARG A 576 17.00 9.02 -12.69
N THR A 577 15.76 9.51 -12.53
CA THR A 577 15.46 10.96 -12.49
C THR A 577 14.60 11.45 -11.31
N GLY A 578 13.86 10.57 -10.63
CA GLY A 578 12.84 10.95 -9.66
C GLY A 578 11.49 11.33 -10.27
N ASN A 579 11.27 11.07 -11.56
CA ASN A 579 9.99 11.23 -12.24
C ASN A 579 9.76 10.04 -13.18
N PRO A 580 8.71 9.22 -12.99
CA PRO A 580 8.44 8.08 -13.86
C PRO A 580 8.16 8.50 -15.33
N ASN A 581 7.71 9.75 -15.55
CA ASN A 581 7.38 10.27 -16.88
C ASN A 581 8.58 10.79 -17.69
N ALA A 582 9.81 10.70 -17.17
CA ALA A 582 10.97 11.31 -17.82
C ALA A 582 11.35 10.62 -19.13
N ALA A 583 11.04 11.27 -20.27
CA ALA A 583 11.49 10.84 -21.58
C ALA A 583 12.97 11.19 -21.83
N GLU A 584 13.68 10.37 -22.62
CA GLU A 584 15.09 10.56 -22.94
C GLU A 584 15.30 11.72 -23.93
N ASN A 585 15.55 12.92 -23.41
CA ASN A 585 16.08 14.05 -24.19
C ASN A 585 17.60 13.89 -24.45
N HIS A 586 18.03 12.70 -24.88
CA HIS A 586 19.38 12.50 -25.42
C HIS A 586 19.39 12.84 -26.92
N GLY A 587 20.21 13.82 -27.30
CA GLY A 587 20.18 14.40 -28.63
C GLY A 587 20.89 13.56 -29.69
N LYS A 588 20.14 13.01 -30.65
CA LYS A 588 20.59 12.58 -31.98
C LYS A 588 21.82 11.63 -32.04
N ALA A 589 21.93 10.71 -31.09
CA ALA A 589 22.71 9.48 -31.23
C ALA A 589 22.01 8.35 -30.44
N ASP A 590 22.31 7.10 -30.79
CA ASP A 590 22.04 5.89 -30.00
C ASP A 590 20.60 5.65 -29.52
N ALA A 591 19.66 5.66 -30.47
CA ALA A 591 18.33 5.08 -30.28
C ALA A 591 18.39 3.54 -30.16
N VAL A 592 18.96 3.02 -29.06
CA VAL A 592 19.14 1.59 -28.76
C VAL A 592 18.34 1.16 -27.53
N MET A 593 17.06 1.55 -27.52
CA MET A 593 15.97 0.70 -27.03
C MET A 593 15.14 0.28 -28.25
N PRO A 594 14.93 -1.02 -28.51
CA PRO A 594 14.15 -1.49 -29.66
C PRO A 594 12.66 -1.29 -29.40
N ILE A 595 12.21 -0.06 -29.61
CA ILE A 595 10.82 0.37 -29.48
C ILE A 595 9.90 -0.58 -30.25
N SER A 596 9.08 -1.34 -29.52
CA SER A 596 7.88 -1.96 -30.09
C SER A 596 7.07 -0.87 -30.80
N ARG A 597 6.81 -1.06 -32.09
CA ARG A 597 6.16 -0.04 -32.94
C ARG A 597 4.66 0.08 -32.69
N GLU A 598 4.09 -0.74 -31.82
CA GLU A 598 2.70 -0.64 -31.41
C GLU A 598 2.47 0.51 -30.42
N LYS A 599 1.26 1.08 -30.45
CA LYS A 599 0.87 2.17 -29.54
C LYS A 599 0.53 1.60 -28.15
N SER A 600 1.55 1.34 -27.32
CA SER A 600 1.32 1.01 -25.90
C SER A 600 0.43 2.09 -25.26
N ARG A 601 -0.64 1.66 -24.59
CA ARG A 601 -1.63 2.55 -23.95
C ARG A 601 -1.04 3.45 -22.87
N PHE A 602 0.12 3.08 -22.32
CA PHE A 602 0.87 3.86 -21.34
C PHE A 602 1.58 5.08 -21.95
N ARG A 603 1.94 5.08 -23.25
CA ARG A 603 2.70 6.17 -23.88
C ARG A 603 1.99 7.52 -23.94
N SER A 604 0.66 7.53 -23.82
CA SER A 604 -0.16 8.74 -23.77
C SER A 604 -0.63 9.09 -22.35
N LEU A 605 -0.15 8.36 -21.32
CA LEU A 605 -0.61 8.50 -19.94
C LEU A 605 0.50 9.08 -19.07
N THR A 606 0.32 10.35 -18.67
CA THR A 606 1.12 10.97 -17.62
C THR A 606 0.70 10.42 -16.26
N TRP A 607 1.67 9.92 -15.50
CA TRP A 607 1.54 9.58 -14.10
C TRP A 607 1.71 10.86 -13.27
N ASP A 608 0.61 11.48 -12.86
CA ASP A 608 0.66 12.69 -12.03
C ASP A 608 1.36 12.42 -10.68
N GLN A 609 1.98 13.47 -10.13
CA GLN A 609 2.52 13.44 -8.77
C GLN A 609 1.39 13.24 -7.75
N TYR A 610 1.65 12.43 -6.73
CA TYR A 610 0.78 12.25 -5.57
C TYR A 610 0.84 13.49 -4.67
N ASP A 611 -0.31 13.89 -4.14
CA ASP A 611 -0.44 14.87 -3.06
C ASP A 611 -1.59 14.46 -2.11
N PRO A 612 -1.54 14.83 -0.81
CA PRO A 612 -2.53 14.39 0.18
C PRO A 612 -3.96 14.96 -0.01
N VAL A 613 -4.16 15.95 -0.89
CA VAL A 613 -5.44 16.63 -1.10
C VAL A 613 -6.22 16.02 -2.26
N HIS A 614 -5.53 15.60 -3.32
CA HIS A 614 -6.14 14.92 -4.47
C HIS A 614 -5.91 13.41 -4.48
N GLN A 615 -4.96 12.90 -3.69
CA GLN A 615 -4.60 11.47 -3.57
C GLN A 615 -4.54 10.74 -4.93
N LYS A 616 -3.87 11.36 -5.91
CA LYS A 616 -3.77 10.87 -7.29
C LYS A 616 -2.93 9.60 -7.37
N TYR A 617 -3.41 8.59 -8.08
CA TYR A 617 -2.69 7.34 -8.30
C TYR A 617 -2.84 6.81 -9.72
N LEU A 618 -1.83 6.07 -10.17
CA LEU A 618 -1.89 5.29 -11.39
C LEU A 618 -2.49 3.91 -11.11
N GLU A 619 -3.65 3.62 -11.68
CA GLU A 619 -4.17 2.26 -11.82
C GLU A 619 -3.34 1.54 -12.91
N ILE A 620 -2.49 0.62 -12.48
CA ILE A 620 -1.66 -0.21 -13.36
C ILE A 620 -2.40 -1.51 -13.64
N GLY A 621 -2.75 -1.70 -14.91
CA GLY A 621 -3.33 -2.93 -15.42
C GLY A 621 -3.43 -2.87 -16.95
N MET A 622 -4.19 -3.78 -17.56
CA MET A 622 -4.32 -3.84 -19.04
C MET A 622 -4.82 -2.53 -19.67
N LYS A 623 -5.66 -1.76 -18.97
CA LYS A 623 -6.20 -0.46 -19.42
C LYS A 623 -5.86 0.60 -18.36
N PRO A 624 -4.62 1.10 -18.33
CA PRO A 624 -4.13 1.94 -17.24
C PRO A 624 -4.81 3.31 -17.23
N LYS A 625 -4.97 3.88 -16.03
CA LYS A 625 -5.70 5.14 -15.82
C LYS A 625 -5.12 5.91 -14.64
N MET A 626 -5.11 7.24 -14.73
CA MET A 626 -5.04 8.07 -13.53
C MET A 626 -6.41 8.07 -12.83
N LYS A 627 -6.38 7.86 -11.52
CA LYS A 627 -7.52 7.96 -10.59
C LYS A 627 -7.11 8.79 -9.37
N ASN A 628 -8.05 9.01 -8.47
CA ASN A 628 -7.85 9.72 -7.20
C ASN A 628 -8.52 8.95 -6.05
N HIS A 629 -8.14 9.26 -4.80
CA HIS A 629 -8.84 8.82 -3.60
C HIS A 629 -9.09 7.30 -3.53
N TYR A 630 -8.04 6.48 -3.69
CA TYR A 630 -8.14 5.02 -3.68
C TYR A 630 -8.86 4.53 -2.42
N ARG A 631 -10.10 4.05 -2.57
CA ARG A 631 -10.93 3.49 -1.49
C ARG A 631 -11.08 4.43 -0.28
N ALA A 632 -11.14 5.74 -0.54
CA ALA A 632 -11.08 6.75 0.52
C ALA A 632 -12.18 6.66 1.59
N HIS A 633 -13.34 6.05 1.31
CA HIS A 633 -14.35 5.77 2.34
C HIS A 633 -13.80 4.77 3.38
N GLN A 634 -13.34 3.61 2.93
CA GLN A 634 -12.71 2.57 3.76
C GLN A 634 -11.45 3.08 4.45
N LEU A 635 -10.60 3.82 3.72
CA LEU A 635 -9.39 4.40 4.31
C LEU A 635 -9.71 5.50 5.33
N SER A 636 -10.83 6.24 5.23
CA SER A 636 -11.20 7.20 6.26
C SER A 636 -11.54 6.54 7.61
N VAL A 637 -12.09 5.32 7.58
CA VAL A 637 -12.32 4.51 8.78
C VAL A 637 -10.98 4.14 9.44
N TRP A 638 -10.03 3.61 8.67
CA TRP A 638 -8.71 3.21 9.20
C TRP A 638 -7.79 4.37 9.58
N LEU A 639 -7.86 5.52 8.88
CA LEU A 639 -6.94 6.65 9.05
C LEU A 639 -7.46 7.74 10.01
N ARG A 640 -8.76 7.74 10.34
CA ARG A 640 -9.37 8.74 11.25
C ARG A 640 -10.19 8.10 12.36
N LEU A 641 -11.25 7.35 12.02
CA LEU A 641 -12.20 6.83 13.00
C LEU A 641 -11.60 5.79 13.95
N VAL A 642 -10.87 4.80 13.43
CA VAL A 642 -10.22 3.77 14.27
C VAL A 642 -9.14 4.40 15.20
N PRO A 643 -8.29 5.34 14.75
CA PRO A 643 -7.43 6.14 15.64
C PRO A 643 -8.15 7.07 16.64
N GLU A 644 -9.42 7.42 16.40
CA GLU A 644 -10.25 8.16 17.36
C GLU A 644 -10.87 7.24 18.43
N LEU A 645 -11.29 6.03 18.04
CA LEU A 645 -11.72 4.97 18.97
C LEU A 645 -10.55 4.40 19.78
N HIS A 646 -9.37 4.24 19.17
CA HIS A 646 -8.17 3.69 19.80
C HIS A 646 -7.43 4.72 20.68
N ARG A 647 -8.15 5.26 21.66
CA ARG A 647 -7.64 6.16 22.70
C ARG A 647 -7.96 5.54 24.06
N ALA A 648 -7.11 5.80 25.06
CA ALA A 648 -7.48 5.49 26.44
C ALA A 648 -8.74 6.29 26.83
N GLY A 649 -9.65 5.66 27.57
CA GLY A 649 -10.79 6.35 28.20
C GLY A 649 -10.34 7.32 29.30
N MET A 650 -11.30 7.92 30.01
CA MET A 650 -10.98 8.66 31.23
C MET A 650 -10.45 7.70 32.32
N GLU A 651 -9.68 8.22 33.26
CA GLU A 651 -8.97 7.41 34.28
C GLU A 651 -9.91 6.56 35.16
N ASP A 652 -11.18 6.95 35.27
CA ASP A 652 -12.23 6.24 36.01
C ASP A 652 -12.84 5.02 35.27
N VAL A 653 -12.48 4.77 34.01
CA VAL A 653 -13.06 3.68 33.20
C VAL A 653 -12.40 2.34 33.54
N GLU A 654 -13.18 1.34 33.97
CA GLU A 654 -12.66 0.00 34.30
C GLU A 654 -11.87 -0.57 33.09
N PRO A 655 -10.61 -1.02 33.26
CA PRO A 655 -9.79 -1.52 32.14
C PRO A 655 -10.46 -2.59 31.28
N ARG A 656 -11.35 -3.40 31.89
CA ARG A 656 -12.11 -4.47 31.24
C ARG A 656 -13.08 -3.97 30.17
N HIS A 657 -13.51 -2.69 30.22
CA HIS A 657 -14.33 -2.06 29.19
C HIS A 657 -13.66 -2.09 27.80
N ASN A 658 -12.33 -2.02 27.77
CA ASN A 658 -11.56 -2.07 26.53
C ASN A 658 -11.57 -3.45 25.86
N LEU A 659 -11.88 -4.52 26.61
CA LEU A 659 -11.73 -5.89 26.17
C LEU A 659 -13.02 -6.44 25.53
N PHE A 660 -12.87 -7.46 24.68
CA PHE A 660 -14.01 -8.19 24.16
C PHE A 660 -14.81 -8.89 25.26
N ARG A 661 -16.15 -8.89 25.14
CA ARG A 661 -16.98 -9.86 25.88
C ARG A 661 -16.51 -11.28 25.53
N GLY A 662 -16.28 -12.11 26.54
CA GLY A 662 -15.71 -13.44 26.35
C GLY A 662 -14.20 -13.47 26.03
N TYR A 663 -13.43 -12.42 26.33
CA TYR A 663 -11.99 -12.30 26.02
C TYR A 663 -11.13 -13.56 26.28
N ALA A 664 -11.45 -14.35 27.31
CA ALA A 664 -10.71 -15.56 27.65
C ALA A 664 -11.05 -16.80 26.80
N ASP A 665 -12.14 -16.80 26.04
CA ASP A 665 -12.59 -17.95 25.23
C ASP A 665 -11.79 -18.07 23.92
N PRO A 666 -10.99 -19.13 23.70
CA PRO A 666 -10.23 -19.31 22.47
C PRO A 666 -11.12 -19.48 21.22
N ASN A 667 -12.35 -19.98 21.38
CA ASN A 667 -13.24 -20.27 20.24
C ASN A 667 -13.71 -19.00 19.52
N LEU A 668 -13.57 -17.83 20.13
CA LEU A 668 -13.96 -16.54 19.55
C LEU A 668 -12.91 -15.96 18.57
N TYR A 669 -11.81 -16.67 18.33
CA TYR A 669 -10.61 -16.19 17.62
C TYR A 669 -10.10 -17.21 16.58
N ASP A 670 -9.50 -16.70 15.49
CA ASP A 670 -8.77 -17.50 14.49
C ASP A 670 -7.26 -17.36 14.77
N GLY A 671 -6.64 -18.37 15.40
CA GLY A 671 -5.19 -18.44 15.67
C GLY A 671 -4.72 -17.86 17.02
N PHE A 672 -3.42 -17.53 17.12
CA PHE A 672 -2.78 -17.07 18.36
C PHE A 672 -3.11 -15.60 18.67
N VAL A 673 -3.36 -15.33 19.96
CA VAL A 673 -3.81 -14.02 20.44
C VAL A 673 -2.89 -13.44 21.50
N ARG A 674 -2.82 -12.11 21.56
CA ARG A 674 -2.09 -11.39 22.61
C ARG A 674 -2.67 -11.72 24.00
N PRO A 675 -1.84 -11.90 25.04
CA PRO A 675 -2.28 -11.77 26.43
C PRO A 675 -2.91 -10.40 26.70
N ASP A 676 -3.66 -10.27 27.80
CA ASP A 676 -4.27 -8.99 28.18
C ASP A 676 -3.19 -7.91 28.40
N PRO A 677 -3.14 -6.85 27.57
CA PRO A 677 -2.11 -5.82 27.68
C PRO A 677 -2.31 -4.93 28.92
N LEU A 678 -3.53 -4.81 29.43
CA LEU A 678 -3.88 -3.97 30.57
C LEU A 678 -3.69 -4.71 31.91
N SER A 679 -3.73 -6.05 31.90
CA SER A 679 -3.50 -6.89 33.08
C SER A 679 -2.17 -6.62 33.82
N ARG A 680 -1.16 -6.08 33.12
CA ARG A 680 0.16 -5.71 33.71
C ARG A 680 0.20 -4.32 34.33
N ILE A 681 -0.79 -3.46 34.08
CA ILE A 681 -0.85 -2.09 34.59
C ILE A 681 -1.35 -2.09 36.04
N VAL A 682 -2.19 -3.07 36.41
CA VAL A 682 -2.55 -3.37 37.79
C VAL A 682 -1.31 -3.92 38.52
N SER A 683 -0.62 -3.05 39.25
CA SER A 683 0.72 -3.34 39.80
C SER A 683 0.69 -4.28 41.01
N PRO A 684 1.75 -5.10 41.22
CA PRO A 684 1.82 -6.06 42.32
C PRO A 684 2.18 -5.36 43.65
N SER A 685 1.17 -4.88 44.37
CA SER A 685 1.31 -4.35 45.73
C SER A 685 0.21 -4.89 46.66
N ASN A 686 0.48 -6.04 47.31
CA ASN A 686 0.04 -6.39 48.68
C ASN A 686 0.40 -7.82 49.15
N ASP A 687 0.91 -8.71 48.29
CA ASP A 687 1.37 -10.07 48.70
C ASP A 687 2.73 -10.07 49.43
N LEU A 688 2.83 -9.30 50.52
CA LEU A 688 4.01 -9.23 51.38
C LEU A 688 3.69 -9.27 52.90
N ASP A 689 2.49 -9.70 53.30
CA ASP A 689 2.15 -9.94 54.72
C ASP A 689 1.26 -11.17 54.96
N SER A 690 1.56 -12.30 54.31
CA SER A 690 0.85 -13.58 54.50
C SER A 690 1.73 -14.75 54.98
N GLN A 691 3.06 -14.60 55.06
CA GLN A 691 3.98 -15.61 55.59
C GLN A 691 4.32 -15.44 57.08
N ARG A 692 3.32 -15.49 57.99
CA ARG A 692 3.61 -15.65 59.44
C ARG A 692 2.44 -16.14 60.31
N ARG A 693 1.94 -17.38 60.13
CA ARG A 693 1.33 -18.18 61.23
C ARG A 693 1.10 -19.66 60.87
N GLY A 694 1.55 -20.55 61.77
CA GLY A 694 0.86 -21.79 62.17
C GLY A 694 0.71 -22.93 61.16
N ALA A 695 1.51 -24.00 61.32
CA ALA A 695 1.28 -25.29 60.68
C ALA A 695 0.02 -26.01 61.22
N GLY A 696 -0.65 -26.84 60.40
CA GLY A 696 -1.82 -27.60 60.87
C GLY A 696 -2.55 -28.54 59.90
N SER A 697 -1.95 -29.70 59.62
CA SER A 697 -2.62 -31.02 59.39
C SER A 697 -3.67 -31.27 58.28
N ALA A 698 -3.55 -32.48 57.69
CA ALA A 698 -4.59 -33.33 57.09
C ALA A 698 -5.31 -32.91 55.78
N ALA A 699 -5.37 -33.89 54.86
CA ALA A 699 -6.21 -33.84 53.66
C ALA A 699 -7.62 -34.42 53.90
N LYS A 700 -8.59 -34.03 53.07
CA LYS A 700 -9.86 -34.74 52.85
C LYS A 700 -10.41 -34.44 51.45
N ASN A 701 -10.97 -35.47 50.80
CA ASN A 701 -11.75 -35.32 49.56
C ASN A 701 -13.21 -34.98 49.90
N ALA A 702 -13.91 -34.21 49.07
CA ALA A 702 -15.20 -34.59 48.44
C ALA A 702 -15.94 -33.41 47.75
N THR A 703 -16.41 -33.68 46.52
CA THR A 703 -17.70 -33.27 45.89
C THR A 703 -18.25 -31.82 45.96
N THR A 704 -18.41 -31.24 44.76
CA THR A 704 -19.55 -30.42 44.26
C THR A 704 -20.25 -29.38 45.15
N GLU A 705 -20.23 -28.11 44.72
CA GLU A 705 -21.41 -27.37 44.20
C GLU A 705 -21.00 -26.04 43.51
N LEU A 706 -21.95 -25.37 42.83
CA LEU A 706 -21.75 -24.07 42.16
C LEU A 706 -22.20 -22.90 43.05
N PRO A 707 -21.47 -21.78 43.10
CA PRO A 707 -21.99 -20.50 43.57
C PRO A 707 -22.37 -19.55 42.42
N THR A 708 -23.58 -19.02 42.55
CA THR A 708 -24.25 -17.95 41.79
C THR A 708 -23.45 -16.68 41.51
N THR A 709 -23.83 -15.98 40.44
CA THR A 709 -23.49 -14.58 40.13
C THR A 709 -24.09 -13.57 41.13
N THR A 710 -23.44 -12.42 41.28
CA THR A 710 -24.00 -11.21 41.90
C THR A 710 -23.80 -10.00 40.99
N ASP A 711 -24.89 -9.31 40.66
CA ASP A 711 -24.90 -8.16 39.75
C ASP A 711 -24.52 -6.86 40.47
N TYR A 712 -23.83 -5.96 39.76
CA TYR A 712 -23.77 -4.53 40.07
C TYR A 712 -24.33 -3.74 38.89
N SER A 713 -25.31 -2.86 39.16
CA SER A 713 -26.02 -2.09 38.15
C SER A 713 -25.24 -0.84 37.71
N LEU A 714 -25.41 -0.45 36.44
CA LEU A 714 -24.92 0.84 35.94
C LEU A 714 -25.76 1.99 36.52
N THR A 715 -25.09 3.03 37.01
CA THR A 715 -25.70 4.32 37.34
C THR A 715 -25.59 5.29 36.17
N THR A 716 -26.70 5.55 35.50
CA THR A 716 -26.83 6.64 34.51
C THR A 716 -27.67 7.77 35.11
N CYS A 717 -27.16 9.00 35.10
CA CYS A 717 -27.82 10.15 35.73
C CYS A 717 -29.00 10.67 34.91
N VAL A 718 -30.22 10.58 35.47
CA VAL A 718 -31.41 11.31 35.00
C VAL A 718 -32.13 11.94 36.21
N SER A 719 -32.71 13.13 36.02
CA SER A 719 -33.22 14.01 37.07
C SER A 719 -34.43 13.48 37.87
N LEU A 720 -34.57 13.92 39.12
CA LEU A 720 -35.71 13.58 39.98
C LEU A 720 -37.04 14.15 39.49
N ILE A 721 -38.10 13.34 39.57
CA ILE A 721 -39.44 13.76 40.03
C ILE A 721 -39.89 12.77 41.11
N GLN A 722 -40.65 13.24 42.11
CA GLN A 722 -40.86 12.58 43.39
C GLN A 722 -42.36 12.41 43.70
N SER A 723 -42.86 11.19 43.97
CA SER A 723 -43.92 10.91 44.98
C SER A 723 -44.43 9.45 45.09
N THR A 724 -44.60 9.01 46.35
CA THR A 724 -45.63 8.10 46.92
C THR A 724 -45.79 6.60 46.57
N ASN A 725 -45.48 5.79 47.60
CA ASN A 725 -46.27 4.70 48.23
C ASN A 725 -46.52 3.31 47.58
N ILE A 726 -45.65 2.36 47.99
CA ILE A 726 -45.90 1.02 48.55
C ILE A 726 -47.37 0.51 48.63
N GLN A 727 -47.68 -0.67 48.07
CA GLN A 727 -47.79 -1.96 48.80
C GLN A 727 -48.23 -3.18 47.94
N ASN A 728 -47.65 -4.34 48.28
CA ASN A 728 -48.13 -5.74 48.15
C ASN A 728 -48.73 -6.25 46.81
N ILE A 729 -48.08 -7.26 46.22
CA ILE A 729 -48.52 -8.69 46.26
C ILE A 729 -47.45 -9.59 45.61
N HIS A 730 -47.13 -10.73 46.24
CA HIS A 730 -46.38 -11.82 45.61
C HIS A 730 -47.35 -12.79 44.91
N ASN A 731 -47.04 -13.17 43.65
CA ASN A 731 -47.12 -14.53 43.07
C ASN A 731 -47.34 -14.51 41.54
N ALA A 732 -46.26 -14.41 40.76
CA ALA A 732 -46.25 -14.68 39.31
C ALA A 732 -44.84 -15.06 38.82
N SER A 733 -44.46 -16.34 38.93
CA SER A 733 -43.13 -16.83 38.58
C SER A 733 -43.05 -17.39 37.16
N THR A 734 -43.09 -16.53 36.14
CA THR A 734 -42.62 -16.86 34.75
C THR A 734 -42.32 -15.63 33.87
N ASP A 735 -43.00 -14.50 34.03
CA ASP A 735 -43.12 -13.51 32.94
C ASP A 735 -42.06 -12.38 32.89
N THR A 736 -41.05 -12.39 33.76
CA THR A 736 -40.09 -11.26 33.88
C THR A 736 -39.20 -11.07 32.66
N LEU A 737 -38.94 -12.12 31.86
CA LEU A 737 -38.20 -11.99 30.60
C LEU A 737 -39.07 -11.35 29.51
N ALA A 738 -40.36 -11.74 29.44
CA ALA A 738 -41.31 -11.19 28.49
C ALA A 738 -41.68 -9.72 28.79
N SER A 739 -41.71 -9.31 30.07
CA SER A 739 -42.01 -7.92 30.44
C SER A 739 -40.87 -6.94 30.12
N LEU A 740 -39.61 -7.40 30.14
CA LEU A 740 -38.46 -6.58 29.74
C LEU A 740 -38.42 -6.35 28.23
N ASP A 741 -38.68 -7.41 27.45
CA ASP A 741 -38.82 -7.30 26.00
C ASP A 741 -40.01 -6.38 25.66
N ALA A 742 -41.17 -6.56 26.32
CA ALA A 742 -42.34 -5.70 26.16
C ALA A 742 -42.08 -4.22 26.51
N ALA A 743 -41.21 -3.91 27.47
CA ALA A 743 -40.82 -2.53 27.80
C ALA A 743 -39.97 -1.88 26.69
N GLY A 744 -39.03 -2.65 26.11
CA GLY A 744 -38.27 -2.24 24.93
C GLY A 744 -39.16 -2.05 23.70
N TYR A 745 -40.05 -3.01 23.42
CA TYR A 745 -41.03 -2.91 22.35
C TYR A 745 -42.04 -1.78 22.56
N ALA A 746 -42.43 -1.42 23.79
CA ALA A 746 -43.32 -0.29 24.05
C ALA A 746 -42.66 1.07 23.73
N THR A 747 -41.39 1.23 24.09
CA THR A 747 -40.61 2.44 23.78
C THR A 747 -40.25 2.56 22.30
N TYR A 748 -39.89 1.46 21.63
CA TYR A 748 -39.73 1.44 20.17
C TYR A 748 -41.07 1.63 19.43
N SER A 749 -42.16 1.02 19.87
CA SER A 749 -43.49 1.16 19.24
C SER A 749 -44.03 2.57 19.36
N THR A 750 -43.82 3.26 20.48
CA THR A 750 -44.20 4.68 20.62
C THR A 750 -43.35 5.59 19.73
N ALA A 751 -42.02 5.41 19.69
CA ALA A 751 -41.16 6.16 18.76
C ALA A 751 -41.50 5.90 17.28
N LEU A 752 -41.73 4.64 16.91
CA LEU A 752 -42.09 4.23 15.56
C LEU A 752 -43.48 4.74 15.15
N SER A 753 -44.49 4.64 16.00
CA SER A 753 -45.85 5.14 15.71
C SER A 753 -45.90 6.66 15.62
N VAL A 754 -45.15 7.40 16.44
CA VAL A 754 -44.96 8.86 16.28
C VAL A 754 -44.25 9.18 14.95
N THR A 755 -43.21 8.43 14.60
CA THR A 755 -42.47 8.62 13.33
C THR A 755 -43.36 8.35 12.11
N ILE A 756 -44.15 7.28 12.15
CA ILE A 756 -45.15 6.96 11.11
C ILE A 756 -46.24 8.03 11.05
N ALA A 757 -46.76 8.50 12.19
CA ALA A 757 -47.77 9.56 12.23
C ALA A 757 -47.25 10.87 11.63
N ILE A 758 -46.01 11.27 11.93
CA ILE A 758 -45.35 12.44 11.35
C ILE A 758 -45.13 12.23 9.84
N GLY A 759 -44.59 11.08 9.43
CA GLY A 759 -44.37 10.73 8.03
C GLY A 759 -45.64 10.75 7.19
N CYS A 760 -46.72 10.11 7.68
CA CYS A 760 -48.04 10.16 7.05
C CYS A 760 -48.61 11.59 7.01
N SER A 761 -48.44 12.38 8.08
CA SER A 761 -48.90 13.78 8.12
C SER A 761 -48.17 14.64 7.08
N LEU A 762 -46.85 14.48 6.94
CA LEU A 762 -46.05 15.17 5.92
C LEU A 762 -46.38 14.70 4.50
N LEU A 763 -46.68 13.42 4.31
CA LEU A 763 -47.12 12.88 3.01
C LEU A 763 -48.49 13.44 2.63
N ILE A 764 -49.45 13.48 3.57
CA ILE A 764 -50.77 14.10 3.36
C ILE A 764 -50.63 15.61 3.10
N LEU A 765 -49.76 16.31 3.83
CA LEU A 765 -49.46 17.74 3.61
C LEU A 765 -48.94 17.96 2.18
N ASN A 766 -47.97 17.15 1.73
CA ASN A 766 -47.44 17.22 0.38
C ASN A 766 -48.51 16.92 -0.68
N VAL A 767 -49.38 15.92 -0.47
CA VAL A 767 -50.51 15.62 -1.37
C VAL A 767 -51.49 16.79 -1.43
N LEU A 768 -51.79 17.45 -0.31
CA LEU A 768 -52.65 18.64 -0.27
C LEU A 768 -52.01 19.85 -0.93
N ILE A 769 -50.69 20.05 -0.79
CA ILE A 769 -49.94 21.10 -1.50
C ILE A 769 -49.95 20.83 -3.01
N PHE A 770 -49.68 19.59 -3.45
CA PHE A 770 -49.76 19.23 -4.87
C PHE A 770 -51.18 19.35 -5.43
N ALA A 771 -52.22 18.97 -4.68
CA ALA A 771 -53.61 19.15 -5.07
C ALA A 771 -53.99 20.64 -5.17
N GLY A 772 -53.53 21.46 -4.23
CA GLY A 772 -53.71 22.92 -4.26
C GLY A 772 -53.04 23.58 -5.45
N VAL A 773 -51.78 23.23 -5.72
CA VAL A 773 -51.03 23.71 -6.90
C VAL A 773 -51.66 23.21 -8.21
N TYR A 774 -52.13 21.96 -8.25
CA TYR A 774 -52.83 21.41 -9.42
C TYR A 774 -54.15 22.14 -9.69
N TYR A 775 -54.97 22.33 -8.65
CA TYR A 775 -56.24 23.06 -8.72
C TYR A 775 -56.03 24.54 -9.11
N GLN A 776 -55.02 25.20 -8.54
CA GLN A 776 -54.65 26.56 -8.92
C GLN A 776 -54.19 26.63 -10.38
N ARG A 777 -53.36 25.68 -10.84
CA ARG A 777 -52.92 25.60 -12.23
C ARG A 777 -54.08 25.36 -13.19
N ASP A 778 -55.03 24.49 -12.85
CA ASP A 778 -56.17 24.20 -13.72
C ASP A 778 -57.20 25.36 -13.72
N LYS A 779 -57.41 26.02 -12.58
CA LYS A 779 -58.16 27.29 -12.50
C LYS A 779 -57.56 28.34 -13.44
N THR A 780 -56.25 28.60 -13.35
CA THR A 780 -55.58 29.53 -14.29
C THR A 780 -55.68 29.05 -15.73
N ARG A 781 -55.72 27.74 -15.99
CA ARG A 781 -55.93 27.20 -17.34
C ARG A 781 -57.34 27.42 -17.86
N LEU A 782 -58.35 27.39 -17.00
CA LEU A 782 -59.74 27.73 -17.32
C LEU A 782 -59.92 29.23 -17.55
N GLU A 783 -59.26 30.08 -16.75
CA GLU A 783 -59.22 31.54 -16.94
C GLU A 783 -58.50 31.93 -18.25
N VAL A 784 -57.40 31.27 -18.60
CA VAL A 784 -56.74 31.46 -19.91
C VAL A 784 -57.64 31.01 -21.07
N LYS A 785 -58.39 29.91 -20.92
CA LYS A 785 -59.35 29.46 -21.93
C LYS A 785 -60.52 30.42 -22.11
N SER A 786 -61.09 30.98 -21.04
CA SER A 786 -62.19 31.95 -21.16
C SER A 786 -61.70 33.26 -21.81
N LEU A 787 -60.49 33.72 -21.46
CA LEU A 787 -59.85 34.87 -22.12
C LEU A 787 -59.59 34.61 -23.62
N GLN A 788 -59.09 33.43 -24.01
CA GLN A 788 -58.94 33.07 -25.43
C GLN A 788 -60.28 33.00 -26.17
N GLN A 789 -61.33 32.47 -25.54
CA GLN A 789 -62.68 32.41 -26.13
C GLN A 789 -63.31 33.81 -26.27
N GLN A 790 -63.02 34.72 -25.34
CA GLN A 790 -63.42 36.13 -25.42
C GLN A 790 -62.64 36.89 -26.50
N GLN A 791 -61.36 36.59 -26.70
CA GLN A 791 -60.57 37.12 -27.83
C GLN A 791 -61.08 36.62 -29.19
N MET A 792 -61.48 35.35 -29.32
CA MET A 792 -62.04 34.82 -30.56
C MET A 792 -63.40 35.44 -30.91
N MET A 793 -64.26 35.75 -29.92
CA MET A 793 -65.50 36.51 -30.18
C MET A 793 -65.21 37.92 -30.70
N ASN A 794 -64.19 38.60 -30.18
CA ASN A 794 -63.82 39.96 -30.63
C ASN A 794 -63.16 40.02 -32.02
N GLN A 795 -62.88 38.89 -32.68
CA GLN A 795 -62.34 38.86 -34.05
C GLN A 795 -63.39 38.57 -35.14
N GLN A 796 -64.66 38.37 -34.78
CA GLN A 796 -65.73 38.05 -35.75
C GLN A 796 -66.66 39.23 -36.12
N CYS A 797 -66.29 40.47 -35.77
CA CYS A 797 -66.99 41.69 -36.21
C CYS A 797 -66.07 42.62 -37.00
N GLY A 798 -66.22 42.67 -38.33
CA GLY A 798 -65.51 43.61 -39.20
C GLY A 798 -66.18 43.77 -40.57
N PRO A 799 -66.53 45.00 -41.00
CA PRO A 799 -66.95 45.30 -42.36
C PRO A 799 -65.78 45.76 -43.26
N ARG A 800 -65.89 45.50 -44.57
CA ARG A 800 -64.86 45.81 -45.59
C ARG A 800 -65.07 47.17 -46.28
N GLY A 801 -63.98 47.77 -46.76
CA GLY A 801 -63.97 48.77 -47.85
C GLY A 801 -62.66 49.58 -47.91
N PHE A 802 -62.26 50.21 -49.03
CA PHE A 802 -62.62 50.02 -50.45
C PHE A 802 -61.62 50.81 -51.35
N ASN A 803 -61.39 50.39 -52.61
CA ASN A 803 -60.66 51.07 -53.71
C ASN A 803 -59.11 51.26 -53.73
N ASP A 804 -58.59 51.29 -54.97
CA ASP A 804 -57.20 51.52 -55.43
C ASP A 804 -56.81 53.02 -55.60
N LEU A 805 -55.51 53.31 -55.86
CA LEU A 805 -55.08 54.16 -57.02
C LEU A 805 -53.54 54.23 -57.31
N LYS A 806 -53.17 53.75 -58.52
CA LYS A 806 -52.04 54.02 -59.45
C LYS A 806 -50.81 54.95 -59.16
N GLN A 807 -49.61 54.35 -59.35
CA GLN A 807 -48.50 54.67 -60.31
C GLN A 807 -47.38 55.75 -60.04
N PRO A 808 -46.20 55.68 -60.73
CA PRO A 808 -44.87 56.19 -60.27
C PRO A 808 -44.10 57.02 -61.38
N PRO A 809 -42.76 56.97 -61.64
CA PRO A 809 -41.49 56.78 -60.87
C PRO A 809 -40.48 57.98 -61.08
N PRO A 810 -39.18 57.94 -60.66
CA PRO A 810 -38.07 57.39 -61.50
C PRO A 810 -36.90 56.71 -60.71
N PRO A 811 -35.85 56.13 -61.37
CA PRO A 811 -34.91 55.17 -60.73
C PRO A 811 -33.38 55.60 -60.75
N PRO A 812 -32.38 54.68 -60.64
CA PRO A 812 -31.44 54.42 -59.52
C PRO A 812 -30.00 54.98 -59.83
N PRO A 813 -28.78 54.42 -59.52
CA PRO A 813 -28.26 53.17 -58.88
C PRO A 813 -27.05 53.42 -57.90
N PRO A 814 -25.94 52.63 -57.79
CA PRO A 814 -25.77 51.19 -57.43
C PRO A 814 -24.83 50.89 -56.21
N HIS A 815 -24.66 49.58 -55.90
CA HIS A 815 -23.61 48.88 -55.10
C HIS A 815 -23.85 48.69 -53.57
N THR A 816 -23.83 47.52 -52.88
CA THR A 816 -23.42 46.08 -53.00
C THR A 816 -22.27 45.70 -52.04
N HIS A 817 -22.19 44.54 -51.36
CA HIS A 817 -23.21 43.62 -50.79
C HIS A 817 -22.52 42.58 -49.84
N PHE A 818 -23.26 42.07 -48.84
CA PHE A 818 -22.96 40.89 -47.97
C PHE A 818 -23.71 39.63 -48.51
N PRO A 819 -23.75 38.40 -47.89
CA PRO A 819 -23.03 37.77 -46.75
C PRO A 819 -22.59 36.29 -47.05
N GLY A 820 -22.53 35.43 -46.02
CA GLY A 820 -22.68 33.96 -46.13
C GLY A 820 -23.49 33.37 -44.95
N GLY A 821 -23.83 32.08 -44.99
CA GLY A 821 -24.46 31.32 -43.89
C GLY A 821 -25.82 30.65 -44.24
N GLY A 822 -26.07 29.44 -43.72
CA GLY A 822 -27.31 28.67 -43.91
C GLY A 822 -27.34 27.37 -43.07
N GLN A 823 -28.53 26.83 -42.77
CA GLN A 823 -28.76 25.75 -41.79
C GLN A 823 -29.42 24.49 -42.36
N VAL A 824 -29.14 23.34 -41.70
CA VAL A 824 -30.05 22.24 -41.26
C VAL A 824 -31.28 21.88 -42.10
N ILE A 825 -31.46 20.57 -42.35
CA ILE A 825 -32.76 19.84 -42.26
C ILE A 825 -32.52 18.33 -42.04
N VAL A 826 -33.57 17.58 -41.68
CA VAL A 826 -33.57 16.21 -41.13
C VAL A 826 -34.28 15.25 -42.09
N ASP A 827 -33.91 13.96 -42.13
CA ASP A 827 -34.90 12.88 -42.29
C ASP A 827 -34.44 11.50 -41.73
N VAL A 828 -35.31 10.50 -41.80
CA VAL A 828 -35.35 9.29 -40.95
C VAL A 828 -35.14 7.96 -41.72
N GLU A 829 -34.96 6.87 -40.97
CA GLU A 829 -35.25 5.46 -41.30
C GLU A 829 -34.06 4.56 -41.72
N ASN A 830 -34.36 3.31 -42.12
CA ASN A 830 -33.80 2.12 -41.43
C ASN A 830 -33.27 1.01 -42.39
N GLU A 831 -32.81 -0.08 -41.79
CA GLU A 831 -32.44 -1.39 -42.40
C GLU A 831 -31.16 -1.51 -43.28
N MET A 832 -30.10 -2.02 -42.63
CA MET A 832 -29.53 -3.37 -42.84
C MET A 832 -29.03 -3.90 -44.23
N ILE A 833 -28.09 -4.86 -44.09
CA ILE A 833 -27.78 -5.97 -45.02
C ILE A 833 -26.76 -5.75 -46.18
N ARG A 834 -25.52 -6.12 -45.83
CA ARG A 834 -24.58 -7.02 -46.56
C ARG A 834 -23.73 -6.52 -47.76
N ARG A 835 -22.42 -6.67 -47.51
CA ARG A 835 -21.42 -7.47 -48.26
C ARG A 835 -20.67 -6.86 -49.47
N ASN A 836 -19.40 -6.57 -49.16
CA ASN A 836 -18.22 -7.35 -49.62
C ASN A 836 -17.41 -6.92 -50.85
N VAL A 837 -16.12 -7.27 -50.73
CA VAL A 837 -15.14 -7.65 -51.78
C VAL A 837 -14.51 -6.51 -52.59
N MET A 838 -13.32 -6.13 -52.11
CA MET A 838 -12.04 -6.13 -52.85
C MET A 838 -12.07 -5.85 -54.36
N LYS A 839 -11.28 -4.84 -54.77
CA LYS A 839 -9.96 -5.03 -55.44
C LYS A 839 -9.25 -3.67 -55.51
N THR A 840 -8.17 -3.47 -54.74
CA THR A 840 -6.76 -3.70 -55.12
C THR A 840 -6.25 -2.85 -56.29
N ALA A 841 -5.46 -1.84 -55.92
CA ALA A 841 -4.18 -1.50 -56.56
C ALA A 841 -4.28 -0.71 -57.90
N PRO A 842 -3.15 -0.34 -58.55
CA PRO A 842 -2.63 1.04 -58.52
C PRO A 842 -2.27 1.49 -59.97
N PRO A 843 -1.21 2.29 -60.31
CA PRO A 843 -0.26 3.08 -59.53
C PRO A 843 0.01 4.50 -60.10
N SER A 844 1.16 5.05 -59.69
CA SER A 844 2.08 5.88 -60.49
C SER A 844 1.78 7.39 -60.63
N GLU A 845 2.77 8.29 -60.66
CA GLU A 845 4.20 8.17 -60.29
C GLU A 845 4.85 9.57 -60.18
N THR A 846 5.94 9.70 -59.39
CA THR A 846 7.06 10.66 -59.63
C THR A 846 6.76 12.19 -59.57
N ASN A 847 7.73 13.11 -59.40
CA ASN A 847 9.10 13.05 -58.89
C ASN A 847 9.61 14.44 -58.46
N ILE A 848 10.75 14.45 -57.74
CA ILE A 848 11.82 15.49 -57.78
C ILE A 848 11.47 16.92 -57.28
N LEU A 849 12.41 17.78 -56.89
CA LEU A 849 13.61 17.74 -56.02
C LEU A 849 14.15 19.21 -55.96
N LEU A 850 15.28 19.44 -55.27
CA LEU A 850 16.10 20.67 -55.30
C LEU A 850 15.51 21.93 -54.62
N GLN A 851 16.32 22.86 -54.10
CA GLN A 851 17.54 22.73 -53.27
C GLN A 851 17.92 24.12 -52.71
N GLN A 852 18.51 24.15 -51.50
CA GLN A 852 19.40 25.24 -51.00
C GLN A 852 18.73 26.64 -50.82
N THR A 853 19.30 27.64 -50.13
CA THR A 853 20.61 27.78 -49.46
C THR A 853 20.47 28.51 -48.09
N GLN A 854 21.58 28.75 -47.40
CA GLN A 854 21.66 29.37 -46.05
C GLN A 854 21.74 30.91 -46.11
N VAL A 855 21.58 31.61 -44.97
CA VAL A 855 22.68 32.36 -44.28
C VAL A 855 22.18 33.10 -43.02
N THR A 856 23.08 33.14 -42.05
CA THR A 856 23.06 33.48 -40.61
C THR A 856 22.92 34.96 -40.19
N HIS A 857 22.57 35.17 -38.90
CA HIS A 857 23.28 35.96 -37.85
C HIS A 857 22.61 37.13 -37.06
N THR A 858 22.98 37.16 -35.77
CA THR A 858 23.17 38.30 -34.81
C THR A 858 22.03 38.90 -33.95
N LEU A 859 22.41 39.22 -32.70
CA LEU A 859 21.73 39.94 -31.60
C LEU A 859 22.39 41.33 -31.42
N PRO A 860 21.74 42.35 -30.78
CA PRO A 860 21.93 42.55 -29.31
C PRO A 860 20.75 43.24 -28.53
N HIS A 861 20.95 43.34 -27.21
CA HIS A 861 20.22 44.12 -26.17
C HIS A 861 20.80 45.57 -26.02
N PRO A 862 20.49 46.43 -24.99
CA PRO A 862 19.47 46.46 -23.91
C PRO A 862 18.78 47.85 -23.62
N HIS A 863 18.01 47.94 -22.50
CA HIS A 863 17.95 49.05 -21.49
C HIS A 863 16.78 50.08 -21.30
N HIS A 864 16.43 50.23 -20.00
CA HIS A 864 16.03 51.41 -19.18
C HIS A 864 14.59 52.02 -19.09
N TYR A 865 13.93 51.75 -17.94
CA TYR A 865 13.40 52.68 -16.90
C TYR A 865 12.69 54.02 -17.24
N GLN A 866 11.49 54.23 -16.67
CA GLN A 866 11.29 55.24 -15.59
C GLN A 866 10.04 54.95 -14.69
N LYS A 867 9.56 55.91 -13.87
CA LYS A 867 9.02 55.62 -12.51
C LYS A 867 7.94 56.60 -11.98
N GLN A 868 7.15 56.12 -10.99
CA GLN A 868 6.52 56.81 -9.82
C GLN A 868 5.12 57.49 -9.85
N HIS A 869 4.27 57.01 -8.91
CA HIS A 869 3.26 57.71 -8.06
C HIS A 869 2.00 58.35 -8.71
N HIS A 870 0.88 58.61 -8.02
CA HIS A 870 0.69 58.91 -6.57
C HIS A 870 -0.72 58.57 -5.98
N THR A 871 -0.77 58.42 -4.64
CA THR A 871 -1.94 58.59 -3.70
C THR A 871 -3.06 57.53 -3.56
N GLN A 872 -3.63 57.47 -2.34
CA GLN A 872 -4.79 56.69 -1.88
C GLN A 872 -5.79 57.65 -1.17
N HIS A 873 -7.08 57.29 -1.04
CA HIS A 873 -7.75 57.24 0.29
C HIS A 873 -9.17 56.60 0.28
N SER A 874 -9.30 55.53 1.08
CA SER A 874 -10.48 55.00 1.83
C SER A 874 -11.91 55.57 1.65
N THR A 875 -12.90 54.70 1.35
CA THR A 875 -13.96 54.22 2.31
C THR A 875 -14.90 53.15 1.69
N LEU A 876 -15.79 52.55 2.51
CA LEU A 876 -16.69 51.37 2.28
C LEU A 876 -18.14 51.73 2.74
N PRO A 877 -19.22 50.88 2.63
CA PRO A 877 -19.39 49.52 2.03
C PRO A 877 -20.70 49.33 1.17
N ARG A 878 -21.02 48.05 0.84
CA ARG A 878 -22.32 47.42 0.41
C ARG A 878 -22.78 47.53 -1.05
N GLY A 879 -23.27 46.40 -1.59
CA GLY A 879 -24.01 46.28 -2.86
C GLY A 879 -23.81 44.91 -3.55
N SER A 880 -24.64 43.91 -3.25
CA SER A 880 -24.52 42.53 -3.77
C SER A 880 -25.60 42.17 -4.81
N VAL A 881 -25.25 41.36 -5.82
CA VAL A 881 -26.18 40.72 -6.77
C VAL A 881 -25.83 39.23 -6.90
N LEU A 882 -26.84 38.37 -7.10
CA LEU A 882 -26.74 36.91 -7.03
C LEU A 882 -26.48 36.23 -8.38
N PRO A 883 -25.95 34.98 -8.38
CA PRO A 883 -26.15 33.98 -9.42
C PRO A 883 -27.13 32.85 -9.01
N ASP A 884 -27.65 32.18 -10.04
CA ASP A 884 -28.62 31.07 -10.15
C ASP A 884 -28.95 30.13 -8.96
N ILE A 885 -30.23 29.79 -8.86
CA ILE A 885 -30.88 29.00 -7.79
C ILE A 885 -30.99 27.48 -8.11
N SER A 886 -30.84 27.07 -9.37
CA SER A 886 -31.21 25.72 -9.84
C SER A 886 -30.30 24.57 -9.37
N THR A 887 -29.06 24.86 -8.97
CA THR A 887 -28.10 23.84 -8.49
C THR A 887 -28.25 23.55 -6.99
N GLN A 888 -28.55 24.58 -6.17
CA GLN A 888 -28.64 24.44 -4.71
C GLN A 888 -29.73 23.47 -4.24
N GLN A 889 -30.87 23.36 -4.93
CA GLN A 889 -31.97 22.49 -4.48
C GLN A 889 -31.57 21.00 -4.37
N SER A 890 -30.73 20.51 -5.29
CA SER A 890 -30.22 19.12 -5.25
C SER A 890 -29.21 18.86 -4.12
N GLN A 891 -28.58 19.92 -3.62
CA GLN A 891 -27.56 19.86 -2.58
C GLN A 891 -28.21 19.94 -1.19
N ILE A 892 -29.14 20.87 -1.01
CA ILE A 892 -29.96 21.02 0.21
C ILE A 892 -30.76 19.75 0.52
N GLN A 893 -31.31 19.05 -0.50
CA GLN A 893 -31.99 17.76 -0.25
C GLN A 893 -31.06 16.66 0.30
N LYS A 894 -29.77 16.66 -0.08
CA LYS A 894 -28.78 15.69 0.43
C LYS A 894 -28.33 16.06 1.85
N GLU A 895 -28.09 17.35 2.10
CA GLU A 895 -27.72 17.86 3.43
C GLU A 895 -28.87 17.69 4.44
N THR A 896 -30.14 17.82 4.01
CA THR A 896 -31.32 17.56 4.85
C THR A 896 -31.50 16.08 5.18
N LEU A 897 -31.16 15.17 4.26
CA LEU A 897 -31.16 13.72 4.54
C LEU A 897 -30.01 13.31 5.48
N TRP A 898 -28.85 13.97 5.37
CA TRP A 898 -27.72 13.76 6.29
C TRP A 898 -28.07 14.21 7.71
N ALA A 899 -28.72 15.38 7.86
CA ALA A 899 -29.18 15.92 9.14
C ALA A 899 -30.42 15.21 9.76
N LEU A 900 -30.90 14.11 9.15
CA LEU A 900 -31.97 13.24 9.66
C LEU A 900 -31.49 11.78 9.86
N SER A 901 -30.19 11.53 9.71
CA SER A 901 -29.55 10.22 9.92
C SER A 901 -28.37 10.30 10.90
N VAL A 902 -28.34 11.36 11.71
CA VAL A 902 -27.45 11.63 12.86
C VAL A 902 -28.36 11.97 14.05
#